data_AF-A0A843M1N8-F1
#
_entry.id   AF-A0A843M1N8-F1
#
_cell.length_a   1.000
_cell.length_b   1.000
_cell.length_c   1.000
_cell.angle_alpha   90.00
_cell.angle_beta   90.00
_cell.angle_gamma   90.00
#
_symmetry.space_group_name_H-M   'P 1'
#
loop_
_entity.id
_entity.type
_entity.pdbx_description
1 polymer ?
#
loop_
_entity_poly.entity_id
_entity_poly.type
_entity_poly.pdbx_seq_one_letter_code
_entity_poly.pdbx_strand_id
1 'polypeptide(L)'
;RFTDKKAADAAYAGTKDPLVVTEVKEGKRVDRAPTPFDTTQFIVAAARIGYSAANAMRVAEELYMNGFISYPRTDNTIYPPSLNLDNILTTLEKTKFARDVAWVRKNRRTKPTEGKKSSTDHPPIHPTGVATEEQLGENWKLYELVVRRFLATLSPDAEWATMRIGMDATGQNYVATGSRLTEAGWRTIYPYSEAKDSILPVVKKGEKLKIQDLNLEEKQTQPPPRYSQSKLIQVMEELGLGTKSTRHEVIQKLISRKYIEGNPLRPTLVGKAVTESLEAHASTITRPDMTQKLEQAMEAIKVRNKSRDGVVDDSRKMLHQVFDELEPNEAVIGQEIMGQTDEELTIGPCPVCGKDLRIRRKGGSQFIGCNGYPDCTCNISLPGTMWGSAVRTKKVCEVHNLFHVSLIAKGARPWEMGCPLCQLIEQQKEHYAKMPAMTEALQQKLLDAKIFSLYELSKLEPAVLAKKLGITKKQAETLIHEANDVLDLIRRRSECKKFMKQFVPPKRGRSHTKVMNGFTESGINCIGDIASATIESLKKTGLSEEEAKTLKTEAISLVAKNQLKDIGIPAVSLKRYQEAGFLTPEDIASAHPAYLAFKTGISIETVGKHATLITQSLGKPDPVKISKKAFESGKIELTSLPGVGESTLEHLYRAGIFDKKSLISADPAKVAKSGGLSKDHLKKLQAVAVV
;
A
#
# COMPACT_ATOMS: atom_id res chain seq x y z
N ARG A 1 -3.53 -40.98 -28.19
CA ARG A 1 -3.04 -40.78 -26.80
C ARG A 1 -3.14 -42.12 -26.12
N PHE A 2 -2.08 -42.58 -25.48
CA PHE A 2 -2.04 -43.87 -24.81
C PHE A 2 -2.06 -43.65 -23.30
N THR A 3 -2.76 -44.52 -22.56
CA THR A 3 -2.74 -44.58 -21.09
C THR A 3 -1.84 -45.71 -20.58
N ASP A 4 -1.41 -46.61 -21.47
CA ASP A 4 -0.48 -47.70 -21.19
C ASP A 4 0.84 -47.48 -21.94
N LYS A 5 1.95 -47.63 -21.23
CA LYS A 5 3.29 -47.37 -21.77
C LYS A 5 3.66 -48.39 -22.84
N LYS A 6 3.35 -49.68 -22.65
CA LYS A 6 3.70 -50.72 -23.62
C LYS A 6 2.99 -50.50 -24.96
N ALA A 7 1.72 -50.10 -24.92
CA ALA A 7 0.96 -49.75 -26.12
C ALA A 7 1.56 -48.52 -26.83
N ALA A 8 2.02 -47.51 -26.07
CA ALA A 8 2.70 -46.34 -26.62
C ALA A 8 4.04 -46.70 -27.27
N ASP A 9 4.85 -47.52 -26.60
CA ASP A 9 6.15 -48.00 -27.09
C ASP A 9 5.98 -48.85 -28.36
N ALA A 10 4.97 -49.72 -28.39
CA ALA A 10 4.63 -50.52 -29.56
C ALA A 10 4.18 -49.64 -30.75
N ALA A 11 3.36 -48.61 -30.51
CA ALA A 11 2.98 -47.66 -31.54
C ALA A 11 4.19 -46.85 -32.04
N TYR A 12 5.08 -46.42 -31.15
CA TYR A 12 6.30 -45.69 -31.48
C TYR A 12 7.23 -46.53 -32.37
N ALA A 13 7.55 -47.77 -31.96
CA ALA A 13 8.38 -48.69 -32.74
C ALA A 13 7.70 -49.16 -34.04
N GLY A 14 6.36 -49.17 -34.04
CA GLY A 14 5.52 -49.54 -35.17
C GLY A 14 5.53 -48.50 -36.29
N THR A 15 5.64 -47.21 -35.97
CA THR A 15 5.69 -46.11 -36.95
C THR A 15 6.98 -46.15 -37.77
N LYS A 16 6.86 -46.41 -39.06
CA LYS A 16 7.98 -46.41 -40.02
C LYS A 16 7.65 -45.59 -41.26
N ASP A 17 8.70 -45.17 -41.97
CA ASP A 17 8.56 -44.50 -43.26
C ASP A 17 7.85 -45.39 -44.30
N PRO A 18 7.07 -44.80 -45.23
CA PRO A 18 6.72 -43.38 -45.31
C PRO A 18 5.47 -43.02 -44.49
N LEU A 19 5.36 -41.75 -44.09
CA LEU A 19 4.12 -41.17 -43.59
C LEU A 19 3.21 -40.80 -44.77
N VAL A 20 2.13 -41.54 -44.98
CA VAL A 20 1.23 -41.38 -46.12
C VAL A 20 0.07 -40.46 -45.77
N VAL A 21 -0.18 -39.44 -46.58
CA VAL A 21 -1.36 -38.57 -46.42
C VAL A 21 -2.62 -39.35 -46.78
N THR A 22 -3.48 -39.63 -45.81
CA THR A 22 -4.73 -40.38 -46.00
C THR A 22 -5.90 -39.48 -46.35
N GLU A 23 -5.89 -38.24 -45.85
CA GLU A 23 -6.96 -37.27 -46.04
C GLU A 23 -6.44 -35.83 -45.95
N VAL A 24 -6.96 -34.95 -46.80
CA VAL A 24 -6.82 -33.50 -46.69
C VAL A 24 -8.21 -32.90 -46.67
N LYS A 25 -8.58 -32.28 -45.55
CA LYS A 25 -9.86 -31.60 -45.37
C LYS A 25 -9.60 -30.11 -45.22
N GLU A 26 -10.04 -29.35 -46.21
CA GLU A 26 -10.09 -27.90 -46.15
C GLU A 26 -11.48 -27.46 -45.71
N GLY A 27 -11.54 -26.39 -44.94
CA GLY A 27 -12.79 -25.83 -44.47
C GLY A 27 -12.66 -24.36 -44.15
N LYS A 28 -13.79 -23.71 -43.90
CA LYS A 28 -13.84 -22.34 -43.41
C LYS A 28 -14.44 -22.33 -42.01
N ARG A 29 -13.84 -21.54 -41.12
CA ARG A 29 -14.39 -21.27 -39.79
C ARG A 29 -14.71 -19.78 -39.69
N VAL A 30 -15.99 -19.50 -39.46
CA VAL A 30 -16.44 -18.15 -39.13
C VAL A 30 -16.17 -17.89 -37.65
N ASP A 31 -15.42 -16.84 -37.38
CA ASP A 31 -15.12 -16.34 -36.05
C ASP A 31 -15.95 -15.08 -35.81
N ARG A 32 -17.14 -15.34 -35.25
CA ARG A 32 -18.19 -14.33 -35.10
C ARG A 32 -17.72 -13.16 -34.25
N ALA A 33 -18.03 -11.95 -34.69
CA ALA A 33 -17.73 -10.75 -33.93
C ALA A 33 -18.34 -10.80 -32.52
N PRO A 34 -17.70 -10.16 -31.55
CA PRO A 34 -18.14 -10.23 -30.16
C PRO A 34 -19.48 -9.55 -29.94
N THR A 35 -20.25 -10.03 -28.95
CA THR A 35 -21.48 -9.36 -28.51
C THR A 35 -21.20 -8.08 -27.72
N PRO A 36 -22.18 -7.15 -27.63
CA PRO A 36 -22.12 -6.01 -26.73
C PRO A 36 -21.80 -6.46 -25.30
N PHE A 37 -21.10 -5.61 -24.55
CA PHE A 37 -20.73 -5.94 -23.18
C PHE A 37 -21.95 -5.92 -22.27
N ASP A 38 -22.16 -7.01 -21.55
CA ASP A 38 -22.76 -6.96 -20.21
C ASP A 38 -21.66 -6.74 -19.14
N THR A 39 -22.06 -6.68 -17.88
CA THR A 39 -21.14 -6.47 -16.75
C THR A 39 -20.09 -7.57 -16.66
N THR A 40 -20.49 -8.84 -16.80
CA THR A 40 -19.60 -9.99 -16.66
C THR A 40 -18.57 -10.03 -17.78
N GLN A 41 -19.01 -9.87 -19.03
CA GLN A 41 -18.12 -9.85 -20.20
C GLN A 41 -17.14 -8.68 -20.13
N PHE A 42 -17.58 -7.51 -19.67
CA PHE A 42 -16.69 -6.37 -19.45
C PHE A 42 -15.62 -6.68 -18.41
N ILE A 43 -15.98 -7.22 -17.24
CA ILE A 43 -15.02 -7.61 -16.19
C ILE A 43 -14.03 -8.66 -16.70
N VAL A 44 -14.50 -9.65 -17.46
CA VAL A 44 -13.65 -10.70 -18.04
C VAL A 44 -12.64 -10.10 -19.03
N ALA A 45 -13.08 -9.18 -19.88
CA ALA A 45 -12.21 -8.52 -20.84
C ALA A 45 -11.21 -7.57 -20.14
N ALA A 46 -11.67 -6.82 -19.13
CA ALA A 46 -10.83 -5.94 -18.31
C ALA A 46 -9.72 -6.70 -17.57
N ALA A 47 -9.99 -7.92 -17.11
CA ALA A 47 -8.99 -8.76 -16.45
C ALA A 47 -7.84 -9.17 -17.39
N ARG A 48 -8.11 -9.39 -18.69
CA ARG A 48 -7.07 -9.69 -19.70
C ARG A 48 -6.09 -8.54 -19.89
N ILE A 49 -6.52 -7.31 -19.60
CA ILE A 49 -5.68 -6.11 -19.65
C ILE A 49 -5.22 -5.64 -18.25
N GLY A 50 -5.31 -6.51 -17.23
CA GLY A 50 -4.68 -6.32 -15.93
C GLY A 50 -5.54 -5.74 -14.81
N TYR A 51 -6.85 -5.56 -15.01
CA TYR A 51 -7.74 -5.00 -13.98
C TYR A 51 -8.36 -6.09 -13.11
N SER A 52 -8.35 -5.92 -11.79
CA SER A 52 -9.22 -6.69 -10.89
C SER A 52 -10.69 -6.33 -11.13
N ALA A 53 -11.62 -7.24 -10.83
CA ALA A 53 -13.05 -7.01 -11.03
C ALA A 53 -13.57 -5.73 -10.34
N ALA A 54 -13.18 -5.53 -9.08
CA ALA A 54 -13.57 -4.34 -8.32
C ALA A 54 -13.01 -3.03 -8.91
N ASN A 55 -11.74 -3.03 -9.35
CA ASN A 55 -11.15 -1.85 -9.98
C ASN A 55 -11.81 -1.56 -11.35
N ALA A 56 -12.09 -2.59 -12.15
CA ALA A 56 -12.77 -2.43 -13.43
C ALA A 56 -14.14 -1.77 -13.25
N MET A 57 -14.95 -2.25 -12.30
CA MET A 57 -16.27 -1.66 -12.01
C MET A 57 -16.19 -0.25 -11.44
N ARG A 58 -15.23 0.03 -10.55
CA ARG A 58 -15.01 1.39 -10.03
C ARG A 58 -14.70 2.37 -11.17
N VAL A 59 -13.80 2.01 -12.09
CA VAL A 59 -13.45 2.86 -13.23
C VAL A 59 -14.63 2.98 -14.19
N ALA A 60 -15.37 1.90 -14.45
CA ALA A 60 -16.55 1.97 -15.30
C ALA A 60 -17.63 2.90 -14.73
N GLU A 61 -17.85 2.88 -13.42
CA GLU A 61 -18.76 3.82 -12.74
C GLU A 61 -18.28 5.27 -12.90
N GLU A 62 -16.98 5.52 -12.76
CA GLU A 62 -16.37 6.83 -12.99
C GLU A 62 -16.56 7.30 -14.44
N LEU A 63 -16.35 6.41 -15.42
CA LEU A 63 -16.60 6.72 -16.84
C LEU A 63 -18.08 7.01 -17.12
N TYR A 64 -19.00 6.31 -16.47
CA TYR A 64 -20.43 6.55 -16.57
C TYR A 64 -20.84 7.89 -15.95
N MET A 65 -20.37 8.19 -14.74
CA MET A 65 -20.68 9.46 -14.06
C MET A 65 -20.18 10.68 -14.84
N ASN A 66 -19.08 10.53 -15.60
CA ASN A 66 -18.56 11.56 -16.50
C ASN A 66 -19.19 11.55 -17.90
N GLY A 67 -20.18 10.68 -18.15
CA GLY A 67 -20.94 10.62 -19.41
C GLY A 67 -20.20 9.96 -20.58
N PHE A 68 -19.09 9.26 -20.35
CA PHE A 68 -18.29 8.64 -21.41
C PHE A 68 -18.84 7.29 -21.87
N ILE A 69 -19.43 6.51 -20.96
CA ILE A 69 -20.05 5.22 -21.27
C ILE A 69 -21.46 5.13 -20.68
N SER A 70 -22.26 4.19 -21.18
CA SER A 70 -23.54 3.82 -20.58
C SER A 70 -23.35 3.12 -19.23
N TYR A 71 -24.45 2.99 -18.48
CA TYR A 71 -24.43 2.42 -17.13
C TYR A 71 -23.78 1.02 -17.11
N PRO A 72 -22.74 0.79 -16.29
CA PRO A 72 -21.89 -0.40 -16.41
C PRO A 72 -22.46 -1.64 -15.70
N ARG A 73 -23.59 -1.52 -14.99
CA ARG A 73 -24.22 -2.65 -14.27
C ARG A 73 -25.47 -3.12 -15.02
N THR A 74 -25.22 -3.83 -16.11
CA THR A 74 -26.25 -4.37 -17.01
C THR A 74 -26.03 -5.86 -17.30
N ASP A 75 -27.11 -6.60 -17.51
CA ASP A 75 -27.09 -7.98 -18.04
C ASP A 75 -27.39 -8.01 -19.55
N ASN A 76 -27.70 -6.86 -20.15
CA ASN A 76 -28.12 -6.79 -21.54
C ASN A 76 -26.97 -6.91 -22.51
N THR A 77 -27.22 -7.68 -23.56
CA THR A 77 -26.28 -7.97 -24.64
C THR A 77 -26.86 -7.65 -26.01
N ILE A 78 -27.97 -6.91 -26.05
CA ILE A 78 -28.69 -6.46 -27.24
C ILE A 78 -28.91 -4.95 -27.12
N TYR A 79 -28.51 -4.18 -28.12
CA TYR A 79 -28.78 -2.74 -28.13
C TYR A 79 -30.29 -2.50 -28.34
N PRO A 80 -30.93 -1.59 -27.57
CA PRO A 80 -32.35 -1.31 -27.77
C PRO A 80 -32.57 -0.62 -29.12
N PRO A 81 -33.72 -0.84 -29.79
CA PRO A 81 -34.02 -0.21 -31.08
C PRO A 81 -34.00 1.32 -31.05
N SER A 82 -34.24 1.93 -29.88
CA SER A 82 -34.19 3.38 -29.67
C SER A 82 -32.77 3.96 -29.63
N LEU A 83 -31.72 3.14 -29.54
CA LEU A 83 -30.34 3.61 -29.48
C LEU A 83 -29.83 3.97 -30.88
N ASN A 84 -29.52 5.25 -31.10
CA ASN A 84 -28.96 5.72 -32.37
C ASN A 84 -27.45 5.41 -32.45
N LEU A 85 -27.13 4.26 -33.03
CA LEU A 85 -25.75 3.79 -33.22
C LEU A 85 -24.93 4.70 -34.15
N ASP A 86 -25.58 5.35 -35.12
CA ASP A 86 -24.91 6.25 -36.07
C ASP A 86 -24.45 7.55 -35.42
N ASN A 87 -25.21 8.09 -34.48
CA ASN A 87 -24.78 9.24 -33.67
C ASN A 87 -23.55 8.90 -32.83
N ILE A 88 -23.49 7.70 -32.25
CA ILE A 88 -22.31 7.25 -31.48
C ILE A 88 -21.07 7.20 -32.40
N LEU A 89 -21.21 6.64 -33.60
CA LEU A 89 -20.12 6.62 -34.59
C LEU A 89 -19.67 8.04 -34.97
N THR A 90 -20.59 8.97 -35.23
CA THR A 90 -20.28 10.37 -35.56
C THR A 90 -19.54 11.08 -34.42
N THR A 91 -19.92 10.79 -33.16
CA THR A 91 -19.23 11.32 -31.98
C THR A 91 -17.79 10.80 -31.90
N LEU A 92 -17.58 9.50 -32.15
CA LEU A 92 -16.26 8.87 -32.10
C LEU A 92 -15.36 9.24 -33.28
N GLU A 93 -15.92 9.68 -34.41
CA GLU A 93 -15.18 10.09 -35.61
C GLU A 93 -14.24 11.28 -35.36
N LYS A 94 -14.54 12.12 -34.37
CA LYS A 94 -13.73 13.29 -33.99
C LYS A 94 -12.60 12.97 -33.01
N THR A 95 -12.31 11.69 -32.81
CA THR A 95 -11.35 11.21 -31.81
C THR A 95 -10.21 10.44 -32.46
N LYS A 96 -9.28 9.89 -31.67
CA LYS A 96 -8.24 8.98 -32.16
C LYS A 96 -8.79 7.74 -32.88
N PHE A 97 -10.07 7.41 -32.68
CA PHE A 97 -10.75 6.30 -33.35
C PHE A 97 -11.29 6.64 -34.75
N ALA A 98 -11.01 7.82 -35.31
CA ALA A 98 -11.51 8.27 -36.61
C ALA A 98 -11.30 7.23 -37.74
N ARG A 99 -10.09 6.67 -37.84
CA ARG A 99 -9.75 5.65 -38.85
C ARG A 99 -10.55 4.36 -38.66
N ASP A 100 -10.69 3.92 -37.42
CA ASP A 100 -11.44 2.72 -37.05
C ASP A 100 -12.94 2.90 -37.35
N VAL A 101 -13.50 4.08 -37.05
CA VAL A 101 -14.89 4.45 -37.37
C VAL A 101 -15.13 4.47 -38.88
N ALA A 102 -14.24 5.08 -39.65
CA ALA A 102 -14.35 5.12 -41.11
C ALA A 102 -14.34 3.71 -41.71
N TRP A 103 -13.47 2.83 -41.21
CA TRP A 103 -13.43 1.43 -41.61
C TRP A 103 -14.72 0.69 -41.25
N VAL A 104 -15.25 0.89 -40.03
CA VAL A 104 -16.52 0.28 -39.60
C VAL A 104 -17.68 0.77 -40.45
N ARG A 105 -17.77 2.06 -40.79
CA ARG A 105 -18.83 2.60 -41.66
C ARG A 105 -18.81 1.95 -43.05
N LYS A 106 -17.61 1.79 -43.63
CA LYS A 106 -17.43 1.17 -44.96
C LYS A 106 -17.79 -0.31 -44.99
N ASN A 107 -17.46 -1.05 -43.92
CA ASN A 107 -17.60 -2.50 -43.86
C ASN A 107 -18.74 -2.96 -42.92
N ARG A 108 -19.65 -2.04 -42.57
CA ARG A 108 -20.63 -2.25 -41.50
C ARG A 108 -21.53 -3.45 -41.82
N ARG A 109 -21.71 -4.31 -40.83
CA ARG A 109 -22.73 -5.37 -40.92
C ARG A 109 -24.15 -4.79 -40.85
N THR A 110 -25.14 -5.50 -41.38
CA THR A 110 -26.54 -5.04 -41.45
C THR A 110 -27.18 -4.82 -40.08
N LYS A 111 -26.88 -5.70 -39.12
CA LYS A 111 -27.34 -5.58 -37.72
C LYS A 111 -26.16 -5.82 -36.77
N PRO A 112 -26.03 -5.04 -35.69
CA PRO A 112 -25.04 -5.32 -34.66
C PRO A 112 -25.19 -6.76 -34.18
N THR A 113 -24.08 -7.35 -33.73
CA THR A 113 -24.14 -8.64 -33.05
C THR A 113 -24.98 -8.55 -31.78
N GLU A 114 -25.66 -9.65 -31.45
CA GLU A 114 -26.55 -9.75 -30.30
C GLU A 114 -26.19 -10.97 -29.46
N GLY A 115 -26.24 -10.82 -28.14
CA GLY A 115 -26.16 -11.96 -27.21
C GLY A 115 -27.54 -12.58 -26.93
N LYS A 116 -27.65 -13.29 -25.80
CA LYS A 116 -28.87 -14.04 -25.45
C LYS A 116 -29.82 -13.27 -24.52
N LYS A 117 -29.37 -12.16 -23.95
CA LYS A 117 -30.05 -11.47 -22.85
C LYS A 117 -30.54 -10.10 -23.29
N SER A 118 -31.83 -9.86 -23.10
CA SER A 118 -32.50 -8.59 -23.29
C SER A 118 -33.47 -8.34 -22.14
N SER A 119 -33.50 -7.12 -21.64
CA SER A 119 -34.33 -6.64 -20.53
C SER A 119 -34.63 -5.17 -20.73
N THR A 120 -35.57 -4.62 -19.96
CA THR A 120 -36.03 -3.24 -20.10
C THR A 120 -35.21 -2.22 -19.31
N ASP A 121 -34.23 -2.65 -18.51
CA ASP A 121 -33.58 -1.78 -17.51
C ASP A 121 -32.55 -0.82 -18.15
N HIS A 122 -31.43 -1.37 -18.64
CA HIS A 122 -30.29 -0.61 -19.13
C HIS A 122 -29.74 -1.22 -20.41
N PRO A 123 -29.34 -0.42 -21.42
CA PRO A 123 -28.68 -0.94 -22.60
C PRO A 123 -27.35 -1.65 -22.23
N PRO A 124 -26.75 -2.43 -23.15
CA PRO A 124 -25.40 -2.93 -22.98
C PRO A 124 -24.38 -1.81 -22.71
N ILE A 125 -23.21 -2.15 -22.20
CA ILE A 125 -22.13 -1.17 -21.96
C ILE A 125 -21.56 -0.71 -23.32
N HIS A 126 -21.69 0.58 -23.61
CA HIS A 126 -21.30 1.20 -24.88
C HIS A 126 -20.85 2.66 -24.66
N PRO A 127 -20.10 3.27 -25.59
CA PRO A 127 -19.69 4.66 -25.45
C PRO A 127 -20.86 5.63 -25.68
N THR A 128 -20.98 6.63 -24.82
CA THR A 128 -21.99 7.70 -24.90
C THR A 128 -21.36 9.08 -25.12
N GLY A 129 -20.07 9.23 -24.81
CA GLY A 129 -19.33 10.48 -24.94
C GLY A 129 -17.87 10.26 -25.33
N VAL A 130 -17.15 11.38 -25.55
CA VAL A 130 -15.73 11.40 -25.91
C VAL A 130 -14.88 11.66 -24.68
N ALA A 131 -13.87 10.84 -24.45
CA ALA A 131 -12.79 11.10 -23.51
C ALA A 131 -11.45 11.23 -24.26
N THR A 132 -10.43 11.78 -23.59
CA THR A 132 -9.03 11.77 -24.08
C THR A 132 -8.08 11.01 -23.15
N GLU A 133 -6.91 10.63 -23.67
CA GLU A 133 -5.88 9.93 -22.87
C GLU A 133 -5.37 10.81 -21.71
N GLU A 134 -5.26 12.11 -21.94
CA GLU A 134 -4.81 13.08 -20.93
C GLU A 134 -5.81 13.20 -19.78
N GLN A 135 -7.12 13.15 -20.09
CA GLN A 135 -8.18 13.22 -19.08
C GLN A 135 -8.24 11.97 -18.20
N LEU A 136 -8.05 10.78 -18.81
CA LEU A 136 -8.27 9.51 -18.13
C LEU A 136 -6.98 8.86 -17.59
N GLY A 137 -5.80 9.24 -18.09
CA GLY A 137 -4.54 8.63 -17.73
C GLY A 137 -4.59 7.10 -17.85
N GLU A 138 -4.31 6.39 -16.75
CA GLU A 138 -4.36 4.92 -16.72
C GLU A 138 -5.76 4.33 -16.98
N ASN A 139 -6.84 5.07 -16.70
CA ASN A 139 -8.21 4.61 -16.91
C ASN A 139 -8.60 4.59 -18.41
N TRP A 140 -7.81 5.25 -19.26
CA TRP A 140 -8.04 5.31 -20.71
C TRP A 140 -8.25 3.92 -21.33
N LYS A 141 -7.46 2.93 -20.90
CA LYS A 141 -7.51 1.57 -21.46
C LYS A 141 -8.88 0.92 -21.33
N LEU A 142 -9.64 1.20 -20.25
CA LEU A 142 -10.99 0.67 -20.08
C LEU A 142 -12.02 1.39 -20.95
N TYR A 143 -11.89 2.70 -21.13
CA TYR A 143 -12.72 3.42 -22.09
C TYR A 143 -12.48 2.91 -23.52
N GLU A 144 -11.21 2.76 -23.93
CA GLU A 144 -10.84 2.19 -25.22
C GLU A 144 -11.35 0.76 -25.40
N LEU A 145 -11.32 -0.06 -24.35
CA LEU A 145 -11.89 -1.41 -24.37
C LEU A 145 -13.40 -1.39 -24.71
N VAL A 146 -14.16 -0.48 -24.11
CA VAL A 146 -15.60 -0.30 -24.38
C VAL A 146 -15.84 0.19 -25.81
N VAL A 147 -15.11 1.22 -26.24
CA VAL A 147 -15.22 1.77 -27.60
C VAL A 147 -14.90 0.71 -28.66
N ARG A 148 -13.76 0.02 -28.52
CA ARG A 148 -13.37 -1.01 -29.49
C ARG A 148 -14.33 -2.19 -29.49
N ARG A 149 -14.91 -2.57 -28.34
CA ARG A 149 -15.95 -3.60 -28.29
C ARG A 149 -17.18 -3.16 -29.08
N PHE A 150 -17.67 -1.95 -28.85
CA PHE A 150 -18.81 -1.38 -29.57
C PHE A 150 -18.56 -1.40 -31.09
N LEU A 151 -17.42 -0.89 -31.54
CA LEU A 151 -17.06 -0.90 -32.97
C LEU A 151 -16.97 -2.32 -33.55
N ALA A 152 -16.42 -3.27 -32.79
CA ALA A 152 -16.37 -4.68 -33.18
C ALA A 152 -17.77 -5.30 -33.35
N THR A 153 -18.75 -4.92 -32.53
CA THR A 153 -20.14 -5.40 -32.67
C THR A 153 -20.79 -4.99 -34.00
N LEU A 154 -20.30 -3.92 -34.63
CA LEU A 154 -20.77 -3.39 -35.91
C LEU A 154 -19.91 -3.88 -37.11
N SER A 155 -18.81 -4.56 -36.81
CA SER A 155 -17.86 -5.04 -37.80
C SER A 155 -18.27 -6.42 -38.34
N PRO A 156 -17.81 -6.81 -39.55
CA PRO A 156 -18.06 -8.14 -40.10
C PRO A 156 -17.33 -9.22 -39.28
N ASP A 157 -17.77 -10.46 -39.44
CA ASP A 157 -17.11 -11.59 -38.79
C ASP A 157 -15.71 -11.81 -39.37
N ALA A 158 -14.82 -12.40 -38.58
CA ALA A 158 -13.52 -12.82 -39.09
C ALA A 158 -13.68 -14.19 -39.76
N GLU A 159 -12.96 -14.44 -40.85
CA GLU A 159 -12.95 -15.73 -41.53
C GLU A 159 -11.58 -16.38 -41.45
N TRP A 160 -11.58 -17.68 -41.16
CA TRP A 160 -10.38 -18.50 -41.12
C TRP A 160 -10.48 -19.61 -42.17
N ALA A 161 -9.44 -19.76 -42.97
CA ALA A 161 -9.19 -21.01 -43.67
C ALA A 161 -8.66 -22.02 -42.65
N THR A 162 -9.24 -23.22 -42.65
CA THR A 162 -8.84 -24.33 -41.78
C THR A 162 -8.42 -25.52 -42.63
N MET A 163 -7.39 -26.23 -42.19
CA MET A 163 -6.87 -27.40 -42.87
C MET A 163 -6.65 -28.52 -41.85
N ARG A 164 -7.15 -29.71 -42.14
CA ARG A 164 -6.88 -30.93 -41.36
C ARG A 164 -6.26 -31.95 -42.30
N ILE A 165 -5.04 -32.38 -41.96
CA ILE A 165 -4.31 -33.42 -42.69
C ILE A 165 -4.34 -34.68 -41.83
N GLY A 166 -4.97 -35.73 -42.33
CA GLY A 166 -4.87 -37.09 -41.79
C GLY A 166 -3.71 -37.81 -42.46
N MET A 167 -2.90 -38.49 -41.67
CA MET A 167 -1.75 -39.25 -42.15
C MET A 167 -1.68 -40.60 -41.46
N ASP A 168 -1.13 -41.60 -42.14
CA ASP A 168 -0.87 -42.93 -41.61
C ASP A 168 0.59 -43.32 -41.84
N ALA A 169 1.22 -43.87 -40.82
CA ALA A 169 2.49 -44.55 -40.95
C ALA A 169 2.31 -45.95 -40.38
N THR A 170 2.30 -46.97 -41.25
CA THR A 170 2.26 -48.38 -40.85
C THR A 170 1.10 -48.72 -39.90
N GLY A 171 -0.09 -48.14 -40.16
CA GLY A 171 -1.29 -48.33 -39.35
C GLY A 171 -1.41 -47.39 -38.14
N GLN A 172 -0.44 -46.50 -37.92
CA GLN A 172 -0.49 -45.48 -36.87
C GLN A 172 -1.00 -44.15 -37.43
N ASN A 173 -2.13 -43.68 -36.89
CA ASN A 173 -2.81 -42.48 -37.36
C ASN A 173 -2.23 -41.19 -36.73
N TYR A 174 -1.91 -40.22 -37.58
CA TYR A 174 -1.46 -38.87 -37.23
C TYR A 174 -2.40 -37.82 -37.80
N VAL A 175 -2.51 -36.70 -37.09
CA VAL A 175 -3.36 -35.57 -37.50
C VAL A 175 -2.61 -34.27 -37.30
N ALA A 176 -2.53 -33.47 -38.35
CA ALA A 176 -2.12 -32.07 -38.26
C ALA A 176 -3.33 -31.16 -38.51
N THR A 177 -3.47 -30.10 -37.71
CA THR A 177 -4.52 -29.08 -37.89
C THR A 177 -3.89 -27.71 -38.02
N GLY A 178 -4.28 -26.98 -39.05
CA GLY A 178 -3.84 -25.63 -39.33
C GLY A 178 -5.02 -24.67 -39.49
N SER A 179 -4.73 -23.39 -39.27
CA SER A 179 -5.65 -22.31 -39.54
C SER A 179 -4.92 -21.05 -39.95
N ARG A 180 -5.43 -20.35 -40.95
CA ARG A 180 -4.92 -19.06 -41.41
C ARG A 180 -6.06 -18.05 -41.45
N LEU A 181 -5.87 -16.89 -40.84
CA LEU A 181 -6.83 -15.80 -40.92
C LEU A 181 -6.88 -15.30 -42.38
N THR A 182 -8.03 -15.42 -43.03
CA THR A 182 -8.22 -14.95 -44.40
C THR A 182 -8.83 -13.56 -44.43
N GLU A 183 -9.82 -13.31 -43.57
CA GLU A 183 -10.46 -12.01 -43.40
C GLU A 183 -10.43 -11.63 -41.92
N ALA A 184 -9.79 -10.50 -41.60
CA ALA A 184 -9.62 -10.09 -40.21
C ALA A 184 -10.94 -9.65 -39.55
N GLY A 185 -11.89 -9.12 -40.34
CA GLY A 185 -13.18 -8.64 -39.84
C GLY A 185 -13.03 -7.75 -38.60
N TRP A 186 -13.84 -8.01 -37.58
CA TRP A 186 -13.83 -7.33 -36.29
C TRP A 186 -12.45 -7.31 -35.57
N ARG A 187 -11.55 -8.25 -35.87
CA ARG A 187 -10.21 -8.29 -35.27
C ARG A 187 -9.31 -7.13 -35.71
N THR A 188 -9.65 -6.48 -36.83
CA THR A 188 -9.03 -5.22 -37.26
C THR A 188 -9.17 -4.12 -36.19
N ILE A 189 -10.29 -4.14 -35.46
CA ILE A 189 -10.67 -3.08 -34.52
C ILE A 189 -10.44 -3.46 -33.05
N TYR A 190 -10.53 -4.77 -32.72
CA TYR A 190 -10.48 -5.26 -31.34
C TYR A 190 -9.22 -6.11 -31.06
N PRO A 191 -8.11 -5.50 -30.59
CA PRO A 191 -6.83 -6.17 -30.41
C PRO A 191 -6.74 -6.99 -29.10
N TYR A 192 -7.80 -7.01 -28.28
CA TYR A 192 -7.80 -7.68 -26.98
C TYR A 192 -8.05 -9.20 -27.04
N SER A 193 -7.89 -9.78 -28.23
CA SER A 193 -7.91 -11.22 -28.48
C SER A 193 -6.84 -11.56 -29.49
N GLU A 194 -5.82 -12.30 -29.08
CA GLU A 194 -4.77 -12.76 -30.00
C GLU A 194 -5.36 -13.66 -31.11
N ALA A 195 -4.82 -13.52 -32.31
CA ALA A 195 -5.03 -14.39 -33.46
C ALA A 195 -3.66 -14.92 -33.88
N LYS A 196 -3.47 -16.23 -33.84
CA LYS A 196 -2.21 -16.86 -34.25
C LYS A 196 -2.49 -17.85 -35.37
N ASP A 197 -1.87 -17.62 -36.51
CA ASP A 197 -1.91 -18.55 -37.63
C ASP A 197 -1.07 -19.79 -37.31
N SER A 198 -1.57 -20.93 -37.76
CA SER A 198 -0.87 -22.21 -37.77
C SER A 198 -0.95 -22.73 -39.19
N ILE A 199 -0.02 -22.29 -40.03
CA ILE A 199 -0.02 -22.60 -41.46
C ILE A 199 0.56 -24.00 -41.66
N LEU A 200 -0.18 -24.84 -42.38
CA LEU A 200 0.29 -26.15 -42.83
C LEU A 200 0.73 -26.09 -44.29
N PRO A 201 1.69 -26.93 -44.71
CA PRO A 201 2.08 -27.03 -46.11
C PRO A 201 0.95 -27.62 -46.97
N VAL A 202 0.96 -27.29 -48.25
CA VAL A 202 0.06 -27.89 -49.24
C VAL A 202 0.54 -29.31 -49.53
N VAL A 203 -0.34 -30.29 -49.34
CA VAL A 203 -0.08 -31.72 -49.59
C VAL A 203 -1.26 -32.36 -50.31
N LYS A 204 -1.05 -33.50 -50.95
CA LYS A 204 -2.10 -34.27 -51.64
C LYS A 204 -2.37 -35.60 -50.96
N LYS A 205 -3.62 -36.06 -51.04
CA LYS A 205 -3.97 -37.43 -50.63
C LYS A 205 -3.11 -38.44 -51.41
N GLY A 206 -2.55 -39.42 -50.71
CA GLY A 206 -1.63 -40.42 -51.24
C GLY A 206 -0.16 -39.99 -51.29
N GLU A 207 0.15 -38.72 -50.97
CA GLU A 207 1.52 -38.23 -50.90
C GLU A 207 2.30 -38.94 -49.78
N LYS A 208 3.54 -39.31 -50.08
CA LYS A 208 4.45 -40.01 -49.16
C LYS A 208 5.43 -39.00 -48.58
N LEU A 209 5.29 -38.70 -47.31
CA LEU A 209 6.15 -37.79 -46.56
C LEU A 209 7.21 -38.60 -45.80
N LYS A 210 8.41 -38.03 -45.70
CA LYS A 210 9.49 -38.60 -44.90
C LYS A 210 9.33 -38.18 -43.44
N ILE A 211 9.43 -39.12 -42.53
CA ILE A 211 9.50 -38.87 -41.09
C ILE A 211 10.91 -38.36 -40.77
N GLN A 212 11.01 -37.11 -40.32
CA GLN A 212 12.29 -36.53 -39.90
C GLN A 212 12.65 -36.90 -38.46
N ASP A 213 11.64 -36.87 -37.59
CA ASP A 213 11.78 -37.14 -36.16
C ASP A 213 10.47 -37.71 -35.62
N LEU A 214 10.58 -38.53 -34.58
CA LEU A 214 9.46 -39.15 -33.89
C LEU A 214 9.65 -38.98 -32.38
N ASN A 215 8.71 -38.26 -31.76
CA ASN A 215 8.76 -37.95 -30.34
C ASN A 215 7.68 -38.71 -29.56
N LEU A 216 8.09 -39.40 -28.50
CA LEU A 216 7.20 -40.01 -27.51
C LEU A 216 7.26 -39.18 -26.23
N GLU A 217 6.21 -38.39 -25.98
CA GLU A 217 6.14 -37.53 -24.81
C GLU A 217 5.34 -38.19 -23.68
N GLU A 218 6.00 -38.47 -22.56
CA GLU A 218 5.32 -38.84 -21.33
C GLU A 218 4.70 -37.58 -20.69
N LYS A 219 3.39 -37.64 -20.41
CA LYS A 219 2.63 -36.53 -19.83
C LYS A 219 1.80 -37.01 -18.65
N GLN A 220 1.61 -36.12 -17.69
CA GLN A 220 0.72 -36.34 -16.55
C GLN A 220 -0.52 -35.47 -16.69
N THR A 221 -1.66 -35.98 -16.19
CA THR A 221 -2.86 -35.16 -16.02
C THR A 221 -2.53 -34.00 -15.09
N GLN A 222 -3.03 -32.83 -15.45
CA GLN A 222 -2.91 -31.64 -14.61
C GLN A 222 -4.18 -31.51 -13.75
N PRO A 223 -4.06 -31.05 -12.49
CA PRO A 223 -5.24 -30.73 -11.70
C PRO A 223 -6.05 -29.61 -12.37
N PRO A 224 -7.36 -29.47 -12.07
CA PRO A 224 -8.15 -28.35 -12.55
C PRO A 224 -7.48 -27.00 -12.21
N PRO A 225 -7.45 -26.04 -13.15
CA PRO A 225 -6.87 -24.74 -12.89
C PRO A 225 -7.68 -24.00 -11.81
N ARG A 226 -6.98 -23.26 -10.95
CA ARG A 226 -7.64 -22.39 -9.96
C ARG A 226 -8.48 -21.31 -10.63
N TYR A 227 -9.51 -20.83 -9.95
CA TYR A 227 -10.32 -19.73 -10.43
C TYR A 227 -9.56 -18.40 -10.41
N SER A 228 -9.60 -17.68 -11.54
CA SER A 228 -9.37 -16.24 -11.54
C SER A 228 -10.61 -15.51 -11.00
N GLN A 229 -10.50 -14.22 -10.67
CA GLN A 229 -11.68 -13.42 -10.27
C GLN A 229 -12.76 -13.47 -11.36
N SER A 230 -12.37 -13.35 -12.64
CA SER A 230 -13.31 -13.39 -13.76
C SER A 230 -13.99 -14.75 -13.90
N LYS A 231 -13.25 -15.85 -13.78
CA LYS A 231 -13.86 -17.19 -13.85
C LYS A 231 -14.79 -17.43 -12.66
N LEU A 232 -14.43 -16.96 -11.46
CA LEU A 232 -15.30 -17.06 -10.30
C LEU A 232 -16.59 -16.27 -10.48
N ILE A 233 -16.55 -15.06 -11.06
CA ILE A 233 -17.76 -14.28 -11.37
C ILE A 233 -18.66 -15.02 -12.36
N GLN A 234 -18.10 -15.64 -13.39
CA GLN A 234 -18.86 -16.45 -14.34
C GLN A 234 -19.53 -17.63 -13.66
N VAL A 235 -18.81 -18.35 -12.79
CA VAL A 235 -19.38 -19.48 -12.03
C VAL A 235 -20.48 -18.99 -11.08
N MET A 236 -20.27 -17.87 -10.38
CA MET A 236 -21.32 -17.26 -9.54
C MET A 236 -22.56 -16.92 -10.37
N GLU A 237 -22.39 -16.36 -11.57
CA GLU A 237 -23.51 -16.08 -12.46
C GLU A 237 -24.24 -17.33 -12.95
N GLU A 238 -23.49 -18.37 -13.36
CA GLU A 238 -24.03 -19.67 -13.80
C GLU A 238 -24.83 -20.34 -12.66
N LEU A 239 -24.38 -20.21 -11.42
CA LEU A 239 -25.06 -20.72 -10.23
C LEU A 239 -26.18 -19.79 -9.70
N GLY A 240 -26.38 -18.61 -10.30
CA GLY A 240 -27.37 -17.64 -9.83
C GLY A 240 -27.04 -16.99 -8.48
N LEU A 241 -25.76 -16.85 -8.17
CA LEU A 241 -25.24 -16.24 -6.94
C LEU A 241 -24.86 -14.77 -7.17
N GLY A 242 -25.52 -13.88 -6.44
CA GLY A 242 -25.33 -12.45 -6.61
C GLY A 242 -25.85 -11.92 -7.95
N THR A 243 -25.81 -10.60 -8.10
CA THR A 243 -26.21 -9.87 -9.30
C THR A 243 -24.99 -9.24 -9.97
N LYS A 244 -25.18 -8.66 -11.16
CA LYS A 244 -24.16 -7.82 -11.82
C LYS A 244 -23.53 -6.77 -10.89
N SER A 245 -24.29 -6.32 -9.90
CA SER A 245 -23.88 -5.29 -8.94
C SER A 245 -23.11 -5.83 -7.74
N THR A 246 -23.25 -7.11 -7.38
CA THR A 246 -22.74 -7.62 -6.08
C THR A 246 -21.59 -8.60 -6.19
N ARG A 247 -21.46 -9.36 -7.29
CA ARG A 247 -20.45 -10.44 -7.41
C ARG A 247 -19.02 -9.95 -7.19
N HIS A 248 -18.65 -8.83 -7.81
CA HIS A 248 -17.31 -8.25 -7.68
C HIS A 248 -17.04 -7.73 -6.26
N GLU A 249 -18.05 -7.20 -5.57
CA GLU A 249 -17.95 -6.77 -4.17
C GLU A 249 -17.81 -7.95 -3.22
N VAL A 250 -18.53 -9.06 -3.45
CA VAL A 250 -18.42 -10.29 -2.65
C VAL A 250 -16.99 -10.82 -2.71
N ILE A 251 -16.41 -10.93 -3.90
CA ILE A 251 -15.01 -11.35 -4.07
C ILE A 251 -14.06 -10.39 -3.36
N GLN A 252 -14.29 -9.07 -3.48
CA GLN A 252 -13.47 -8.07 -2.80
C GLN A 252 -13.58 -8.17 -1.27
N LYS A 253 -14.76 -8.50 -0.73
CA LYS A 253 -14.99 -8.74 0.71
C LYS A 253 -14.28 -10.00 1.19
N LEU A 254 -14.32 -11.09 0.41
CA LEU A 254 -13.59 -12.33 0.74
C LEU A 254 -12.08 -12.08 0.80
N ILE A 255 -11.54 -11.27 -0.13
CA ILE A 255 -10.12 -10.88 -0.13
C ILE A 255 -9.79 -9.95 1.05
N SER A 256 -10.62 -8.93 1.30
CA SER A 256 -10.36 -7.96 2.38
C SER A 256 -10.44 -8.59 3.77
N ARG A 257 -11.36 -9.56 3.94
CA ARG A 257 -11.51 -10.36 5.16
C ARG A 257 -10.56 -11.55 5.26
N LYS A 258 -9.65 -11.73 4.30
CA LYS A 258 -8.61 -12.77 4.31
C LYS A 258 -9.15 -14.21 4.31
N TYR A 259 -10.30 -14.45 3.69
CA TYR A 259 -10.78 -15.81 3.43
C TYR A 259 -10.18 -16.41 2.15
N ILE A 260 -9.88 -15.54 1.18
CA ILE A 260 -9.19 -15.92 -0.06
C ILE A 260 -8.06 -14.93 -0.35
N GLU A 261 -7.06 -15.37 -1.10
CA GLU A 261 -5.92 -14.56 -1.49
C GLU A 261 -5.33 -14.98 -2.84
N GLY A 262 -4.36 -14.20 -3.33
CA GLY A 262 -3.62 -14.49 -4.55
C GLY A 262 -4.36 -14.15 -5.85
N ASN A 263 -3.65 -14.35 -6.97
CA ASN A 263 -4.18 -14.32 -8.32
C ASN A 263 -3.37 -15.33 -9.17
N PRO A 264 -3.91 -16.52 -9.51
CA PRO A 264 -5.29 -16.96 -9.32
C PRO A 264 -5.68 -17.14 -7.83
N LEU A 265 -6.98 -17.09 -7.55
CA LEU A 265 -7.53 -17.12 -6.19
C LEU A 265 -7.29 -18.48 -5.53
N ARG A 266 -6.96 -18.46 -4.25
CA ARG A 266 -6.88 -19.64 -3.37
C ARG A 266 -7.50 -19.32 -1.99
N PRO A 267 -8.10 -20.30 -1.30
CA PRO A 267 -8.51 -20.12 0.09
C PRO A 267 -7.29 -19.96 1.00
N THR A 268 -7.43 -19.17 2.06
CA THR A 268 -6.51 -19.17 3.22
C THR A 268 -6.82 -20.36 4.13
N LEU A 269 -6.01 -20.62 5.17
CA LEU A 269 -6.34 -21.69 6.12
C LEU A 269 -7.58 -21.31 6.93
N VAL A 270 -7.70 -20.04 7.34
CA VAL A 270 -8.94 -19.52 7.94
C VAL A 270 -10.15 -19.70 7.02
N GLY A 271 -10.04 -19.35 5.74
CA GLY A 271 -11.13 -19.54 4.78
C GLY A 271 -11.52 -20.99 4.61
N LYS A 272 -10.52 -21.88 4.53
CA LYS A 272 -10.74 -23.32 4.46
C LYS A 272 -11.41 -23.86 5.73
N ALA A 273 -10.93 -23.48 6.91
CA ALA A 273 -11.46 -23.91 8.20
C ALA A 273 -12.92 -23.50 8.39
N VAL A 274 -13.25 -22.23 8.08
CA VAL A 274 -14.63 -21.75 8.16
C VAL A 274 -15.52 -22.53 7.18
N THR A 275 -15.08 -22.75 5.94
CA THR A 275 -15.89 -23.50 4.97
C THR A 275 -16.06 -24.96 5.37
N GLU A 276 -14.99 -25.67 5.72
CA GLU A 276 -15.05 -27.10 6.08
C GLU A 276 -15.85 -27.33 7.36
N SER A 277 -15.70 -26.46 8.37
CA SER A 277 -16.47 -26.54 9.62
C SER A 277 -17.96 -26.29 9.37
N LEU A 278 -18.31 -25.25 8.60
CA LEU A 278 -19.71 -24.98 8.25
C LEU A 278 -20.28 -26.06 7.32
N GLU A 279 -19.50 -26.66 6.43
CA GLU A 279 -19.94 -27.79 5.60
C GLU A 279 -20.25 -29.03 6.43
N ALA A 280 -19.46 -29.30 7.48
CA ALA A 280 -19.67 -30.44 8.36
C ALA A 280 -20.89 -30.29 9.28
N HIS A 281 -21.13 -29.06 9.79
CA HIS A 281 -22.09 -28.83 10.87
C HIS A 281 -23.33 -28.00 10.49
N ALA A 282 -23.30 -27.28 9.36
CA ALA A 282 -24.39 -26.41 8.89
C ALA A 282 -24.40 -26.28 7.35
N SER A 283 -24.40 -27.42 6.64
CA SER A 283 -24.12 -27.47 5.20
C SER A 283 -25.08 -26.64 4.33
N THR A 284 -26.26 -26.33 4.83
CA THR A 284 -27.27 -25.52 4.11
C THR A 284 -26.74 -24.12 3.77
N ILE A 285 -25.94 -23.50 4.64
CA ILE A 285 -25.41 -22.14 4.43
C ILE A 285 -24.21 -22.10 3.46
N THR A 286 -23.52 -23.22 3.26
CA THR A 286 -22.32 -23.30 2.41
C THR A 286 -22.65 -23.69 0.97
N ARG A 287 -23.85 -24.21 0.72
CA ARG A 287 -24.33 -24.58 -0.62
C ARG A 287 -24.91 -23.38 -1.38
N PRO A 288 -24.81 -23.37 -2.73
CA PRO A 288 -25.32 -22.28 -3.55
C PRO A 288 -26.86 -22.13 -3.49
N ASP A 289 -27.56 -23.23 -3.22
CA ASP A 289 -29.02 -23.36 -3.34
C ASP A 289 -29.81 -22.32 -2.53
N MET A 290 -29.44 -22.12 -1.26
CA MET A 290 -30.13 -21.15 -0.39
C MET A 290 -30.00 -19.72 -0.93
N THR A 291 -28.78 -19.34 -1.33
CA THR A 291 -28.50 -18.01 -1.89
C THR A 291 -29.21 -17.83 -3.23
N GLN A 292 -29.16 -18.84 -4.11
CA GLN A 292 -29.85 -18.80 -5.39
C GLN A 292 -31.37 -18.63 -5.22
N LYS A 293 -31.98 -19.33 -4.26
CA LYS A 293 -33.41 -19.21 -3.97
C LYS A 293 -33.78 -17.81 -3.49
N LEU A 294 -32.94 -17.17 -2.67
CA LEU A 294 -33.13 -15.79 -2.24
C LEU A 294 -33.02 -14.81 -3.42
N GLU A 295 -32.04 -15.00 -4.31
CA GLU A 295 -31.89 -14.17 -5.53
C GLU A 295 -33.11 -14.30 -6.45
N GLN A 296 -33.61 -15.52 -6.68
CA GLN A 296 -34.84 -15.76 -7.44
C GLN A 296 -36.07 -15.12 -6.79
N ALA A 297 -36.18 -15.18 -5.45
CA ALA A 297 -37.26 -14.55 -4.73
C ALA A 297 -37.22 -13.01 -4.83
N MET A 298 -36.04 -12.40 -4.79
CA MET A 298 -35.87 -10.96 -5.00
C MET A 298 -36.25 -10.55 -6.44
N GLU A 299 -35.89 -11.34 -7.45
CA GLU A 299 -36.33 -11.09 -8.83
C GLU A 299 -37.85 -11.22 -8.97
N ALA A 300 -38.47 -12.19 -8.28
CA ALA A 300 -39.93 -12.33 -8.24
C ALA A 300 -40.63 -11.11 -7.62
N ILE A 301 -40.01 -10.41 -6.66
CA ILE A 301 -40.51 -9.13 -6.15
C ILE A 301 -40.45 -8.06 -7.25
N LYS A 302 -39.31 -7.97 -7.96
CA LYS A 302 -39.10 -6.96 -9.02
C LYS A 302 -40.17 -7.03 -10.11
N VAL A 303 -40.55 -8.24 -10.52
CA VAL A 303 -41.61 -8.47 -11.53
C VAL A 303 -43.02 -8.57 -10.93
N ARG A 304 -43.19 -8.21 -9.65
CA ARG A 304 -44.47 -8.23 -8.91
C ARG A 304 -45.16 -9.59 -8.83
N ASN A 305 -44.40 -10.68 -8.89
CA ASN A 305 -44.89 -12.06 -8.76
C ASN A 305 -44.85 -12.59 -7.31
N LYS A 306 -44.09 -11.94 -6.41
CA LYS A 306 -44.11 -12.20 -4.96
C LYS A 306 -44.16 -10.89 -4.17
N SER A 307 -44.82 -10.94 -3.00
CA SER A 307 -44.80 -9.82 -2.06
C SER A 307 -43.48 -9.77 -1.29
N ARG A 308 -43.05 -8.56 -0.91
CA ARG A 308 -41.86 -8.36 -0.07
C ARG A 308 -41.97 -9.15 1.24
N ASP A 309 -43.10 -9.03 1.92
CA ASP A 309 -43.27 -9.62 3.25
C ASP A 309 -43.24 -11.15 3.20
N GLY A 310 -43.84 -11.76 2.16
CA GLY A 310 -43.76 -13.22 1.96
C GLY A 310 -42.33 -13.72 1.72
N VAL A 311 -41.52 -12.98 0.96
CA VAL A 311 -40.10 -13.32 0.76
C VAL A 311 -39.29 -13.15 2.04
N VAL A 312 -39.57 -12.14 2.85
CA VAL A 312 -38.92 -11.94 4.16
C VAL A 312 -39.25 -13.10 5.10
N ASP A 313 -40.52 -13.52 5.16
CA ASP A 313 -40.94 -14.65 5.99
C ASP A 313 -40.29 -15.97 5.54
N ASP A 314 -40.25 -16.23 4.23
CA ASP A 314 -39.54 -17.37 3.66
C ASP A 314 -38.03 -17.34 4.02
N SER A 315 -37.41 -16.17 3.93
CA SER A 315 -35.99 -15.97 4.30
C SER A 315 -35.73 -16.25 5.78
N ARG A 316 -36.60 -15.73 6.67
CA ARG A 316 -36.51 -15.98 8.12
C ARG A 316 -36.64 -17.46 8.45
N LYS A 317 -37.58 -18.17 7.80
CA LYS A 317 -37.73 -19.63 7.99
C LYS A 317 -36.47 -20.38 7.60
N MET A 318 -35.87 -20.06 6.45
CA MET A 318 -34.61 -20.68 6.04
C MET A 318 -33.47 -20.37 7.01
N LEU A 319 -33.41 -19.14 7.53
CA LEU A 319 -32.40 -18.76 8.52
C LEU A 319 -32.59 -19.49 9.85
N HIS A 320 -33.83 -19.67 10.33
CA HIS A 320 -34.10 -20.47 11.53
C HIS A 320 -33.64 -21.92 11.38
N GLN A 321 -33.89 -22.55 10.23
CA GLN A 321 -33.39 -23.89 9.94
C GLN A 321 -31.85 -23.99 10.00
N VAL A 322 -31.15 -22.95 9.55
CA VAL A 322 -29.69 -22.89 9.65
C VAL A 322 -29.24 -22.74 11.10
N PHE A 323 -29.95 -21.96 11.93
CA PHE A 323 -29.63 -21.84 13.36
C PHE A 323 -29.89 -23.14 14.12
N ASP A 324 -30.94 -23.88 13.78
CA ASP A 324 -31.22 -25.19 14.36
C ASP A 324 -30.07 -26.20 14.13
N GLU A 325 -29.32 -26.04 13.02
CA GLU A 325 -28.09 -26.81 12.73
C GLU A 325 -26.85 -26.25 13.45
N LEU A 326 -26.70 -24.92 13.51
CA LEU A 326 -25.50 -24.26 14.05
C LEU A 326 -25.40 -24.27 15.58
N GLU A 327 -26.49 -23.95 16.29
CA GLU A 327 -26.48 -23.76 17.74
C GLU A 327 -25.98 -24.99 18.51
N PRO A 328 -26.41 -26.23 18.17
CA PRO A 328 -25.90 -27.43 18.84
C PRO A 328 -24.40 -27.67 18.65
N ASN A 329 -23.82 -27.11 17.58
CA ASN A 329 -22.43 -27.37 17.16
C ASN A 329 -21.49 -26.18 17.41
N GLU A 330 -21.96 -25.10 18.05
CA GLU A 330 -21.21 -23.85 18.23
C GLU A 330 -19.79 -24.06 18.79
N ALA A 331 -19.66 -24.85 19.86
CA ALA A 331 -18.38 -25.09 20.52
C ALA A 331 -17.39 -25.85 19.62
N VAL A 332 -17.88 -26.83 18.86
CA VAL A 332 -17.06 -27.63 17.93
C VAL A 332 -16.60 -26.76 16.77
N ILE A 333 -17.51 -26.01 16.16
CA ILE A 333 -17.22 -25.07 15.08
C ILE A 333 -16.17 -24.04 15.53
N GLY A 334 -16.36 -23.47 16.73
CA GLY A 334 -15.41 -22.53 17.32
C GLY A 334 -14.01 -23.11 17.48
N GLN A 335 -13.89 -24.35 18.00
CA GLN A 335 -12.61 -25.02 18.18
C GLN A 335 -11.89 -25.32 16.85
N GLU A 336 -12.62 -25.84 15.85
CA GLU A 336 -12.09 -26.13 14.52
C GLU A 336 -11.52 -24.87 13.84
N ILE A 337 -12.28 -23.76 13.88
CA ILE A 337 -11.85 -22.48 13.30
C ILE A 337 -10.65 -21.90 14.06
N MET A 338 -10.67 -21.93 15.40
CA MET A 338 -9.55 -21.43 16.21
C MET A 338 -8.27 -22.24 15.99
N GLY A 339 -8.35 -23.56 15.95
CA GLY A 339 -7.20 -24.43 15.75
C GLY A 339 -6.46 -24.16 14.43
N GLN A 340 -7.20 -23.99 13.34
CA GLN A 340 -6.62 -23.68 12.02
C GLN A 340 -6.09 -22.24 11.94
N THR A 341 -6.74 -21.29 12.59
CA THR A 341 -6.26 -19.90 12.68
C THR A 341 -4.93 -19.83 13.42
N ASP A 342 -4.82 -20.59 14.51
CA ASP A 342 -3.60 -20.73 15.30
C ASP A 342 -2.48 -21.36 14.48
N GLU A 343 -2.78 -22.39 13.69
CA GLU A 343 -1.81 -23.02 12.80
C GLU A 343 -1.27 -22.03 11.75
N GLU A 344 -2.14 -21.26 11.10
CA GLU A 344 -1.75 -20.30 10.05
C GLU A 344 -0.78 -19.23 10.57
N LEU A 345 -0.99 -18.79 11.81
CA LEU A 345 -0.15 -17.77 12.44
C LEU A 345 1.11 -18.35 13.08
N THR A 346 1.18 -19.68 13.29
CA THR A 346 2.30 -20.34 13.98
C THR A 346 3.47 -20.56 13.03
N ILE A 347 4.61 -19.97 13.41
CA ILE A 347 5.88 -20.03 12.68
C ILE A 347 6.73 -21.23 13.10
N GLY A 348 6.54 -21.77 14.30
CA GLY A 348 7.31 -22.89 14.81
C GLY A 348 7.71 -22.71 16.28
N PRO A 349 8.54 -23.60 16.83
CA PRO A 349 8.93 -23.56 18.24
C PRO A 349 9.85 -22.38 18.55
N CYS A 350 9.63 -21.72 19.68
CA CYS A 350 10.49 -20.64 20.16
C CYS A 350 11.89 -21.19 20.49
N PRO A 351 12.98 -20.58 19.98
CA PRO A 351 14.32 -21.05 20.28
C PRO A 351 14.67 -20.93 21.77
N VAL A 352 14.03 -20.01 22.49
CA VAL A 352 14.28 -19.76 23.93
C VAL A 352 13.59 -20.80 24.81
N CYS A 353 12.26 -20.97 24.67
CA CYS A 353 11.45 -21.77 25.59
C CYS A 353 10.69 -22.96 24.97
N GLY A 354 10.77 -23.15 23.64
CA GLY A 354 10.11 -24.25 22.93
C GLY A 354 8.62 -24.07 22.61
N LYS A 355 7.91 -23.12 23.25
CA LYS A 355 6.50 -22.79 22.95
C LYS A 355 6.34 -22.13 21.58
N ASP A 356 5.15 -22.12 21.01
CA ASP A 356 4.89 -21.55 19.67
C ASP A 356 5.27 -20.07 19.54
N LEU A 357 5.94 -19.74 18.44
CA LEU A 357 6.09 -18.40 17.90
C LEU A 357 4.96 -18.11 16.92
N ARG A 358 4.25 -16.97 17.10
CA ARG A 358 3.14 -16.58 16.22
C ARG A 358 3.30 -15.19 15.63
N ILE A 359 2.84 -15.01 14.40
CA ILE A 359 2.70 -13.67 13.80
C ILE A 359 1.59 -12.92 14.54
N ARG A 360 1.93 -11.76 15.09
CA ARG A 360 1.02 -10.83 15.77
C ARG A 360 0.97 -9.51 15.01
N ARG A 361 -0.21 -8.90 14.99
CA ARG A 361 -0.45 -7.61 14.31
C ARG A 361 -1.13 -6.64 15.27
N LYS A 362 -0.66 -5.39 15.28
CA LYS A 362 -1.25 -4.31 16.07
C LYS A 362 -1.21 -3.01 15.26
N GLY A 363 -2.37 -2.58 14.76
CA GLY A 363 -2.46 -1.43 13.85
C GLY A 363 -1.57 -1.58 12.62
N GLY A 364 -0.72 -0.60 12.35
CA GLY A 364 0.25 -0.63 11.25
C GLY A 364 1.50 -1.49 11.50
N SER A 365 1.63 -2.11 12.68
CA SER A 365 2.79 -2.91 13.07
C SER A 365 2.49 -4.41 13.06
N GLN A 366 3.51 -5.21 12.79
CA GLN A 366 3.46 -6.66 12.87
C GLN A 366 4.81 -7.18 13.40
N PHE A 367 4.78 -8.30 14.11
CA PHE A 367 5.95 -8.93 14.72
C PHE A 367 5.66 -10.40 14.98
N ILE A 368 6.69 -11.19 15.27
CA ILE A 368 6.54 -12.57 15.74
C ILE A 368 6.78 -12.56 17.25
N GLY A 369 5.85 -13.10 18.02
CA GLY A 369 5.94 -13.15 19.47
C GLY A 369 5.74 -14.57 20.00
N CYS A 370 6.44 -14.91 21.07
CA CYS A 370 6.22 -16.17 21.79
C CYS A 370 4.87 -16.18 22.52
N ASN A 371 4.15 -17.29 22.40
CA ASN A 371 2.94 -17.53 23.20
C ASN A 371 3.21 -17.80 24.68
N GLY A 372 4.48 -17.94 25.07
CA GLY A 372 4.90 -18.04 26.46
C GLY A 372 5.01 -16.72 27.23
N TYR A 373 4.64 -15.58 26.65
CA TYR A 373 4.65 -14.29 27.34
C TYR A 373 3.67 -14.28 28.53
N PRO A 374 4.01 -13.70 29.70
CA PRO A 374 5.19 -12.88 29.98
C PRO A 374 6.47 -13.64 30.33
N ASP A 375 6.39 -14.95 30.61
CA ASP A 375 7.55 -15.76 31.05
C ASP A 375 8.65 -15.86 29.99
N CYS A 376 8.29 -15.77 28.71
CA CYS A 376 9.21 -15.68 27.59
C CYS A 376 8.93 -14.40 26.78
N THR A 377 9.92 -13.52 26.70
CA THR A 377 9.84 -12.22 25.99
C THR A 377 10.41 -12.27 24.57
N CYS A 378 10.77 -13.46 24.07
CA CYS A 378 11.29 -13.66 22.73
C CYS A 378 10.33 -13.07 21.68
N ASN A 379 10.84 -12.12 20.90
CA ASN A 379 10.10 -11.47 19.84
C ASN A 379 11.03 -11.14 18.66
N ILE A 380 10.48 -11.22 17.45
CA ILE A 380 11.19 -10.88 16.22
C ILE A 380 10.39 -9.78 15.52
N SER A 381 11.02 -8.62 15.35
CA SER A 381 10.40 -7.49 14.65
C SER A 381 10.24 -7.80 13.17
N LEU A 382 9.07 -7.50 12.60
CA LEU A 382 8.82 -7.58 11.17
C LEU A 382 8.61 -6.18 10.58
N PRO A 383 8.90 -5.95 9.29
CA PRO A 383 8.53 -4.72 8.61
C PRO A 383 7.05 -4.42 8.80
N GLY A 384 6.70 -3.15 9.02
CA GLY A 384 5.32 -2.72 9.21
C GLY A 384 4.42 -3.08 8.03
N THR A 385 3.10 -3.10 8.24
CA THR A 385 2.12 -3.58 7.26
C THR A 385 2.08 -2.77 5.97
N MET A 386 2.65 -1.57 5.96
CA MET A 386 2.89 -0.77 4.74
C MET A 386 3.75 -1.49 3.69
N TRP A 387 4.57 -2.46 4.12
CA TRP A 387 5.43 -3.27 3.24
C TRP A 387 4.76 -4.60 2.83
N GLY A 388 3.50 -4.82 3.22
CA GLY A 388 2.75 -6.05 3.00
C GLY A 388 2.39 -6.77 4.30
N SER A 389 1.38 -7.64 4.24
CA SER A 389 1.01 -8.50 5.37
C SER A 389 1.98 -9.68 5.45
N ALA A 390 2.52 -9.95 6.64
CA ALA A 390 3.36 -11.11 6.88
C ALA A 390 2.53 -12.40 6.87
N VAL A 391 2.95 -13.38 6.07
CA VAL A 391 2.30 -14.67 5.91
C VAL A 391 3.35 -15.78 6.03
N ARG A 392 2.97 -16.86 6.70
CA ARG A 392 3.76 -18.09 6.79
C ARG A 392 3.83 -18.77 5.42
N THR A 393 5.00 -19.23 5.02
CA THR A 393 5.18 -20.10 3.85
C THR A 393 5.28 -21.57 4.26
N LYS A 394 5.22 -22.47 3.29
CA LYS A 394 5.44 -23.90 3.52
C LYS A 394 6.91 -24.28 3.73
N LYS A 395 7.85 -23.38 3.41
CA LYS A 395 9.29 -23.68 3.52
C LYS A 395 9.69 -23.55 4.99
N VAL A 396 10.41 -24.54 5.49
CA VAL A 396 10.96 -24.55 6.85
C VAL A 396 12.47 -24.29 6.78
N CYS A 397 12.98 -23.51 7.72
CA CYS A 397 14.40 -23.30 7.90
C CYS A 397 15.05 -24.55 8.53
N GLU A 398 16.05 -25.11 7.86
CA GLU A 398 16.76 -26.31 8.33
C GLU A 398 17.54 -26.07 9.65
N VAL A 399 17.97 -24.84 9.90
CA VAL A 399 18.76 -24.48 11.10
C VAL A 399 17.88 -24.24 12.31
N HIS A 400 16.80 -23.47 12.15
CA HIS A 400 15.99 -22.98 13.27
C HIS A 400 14.64 -23.70 13.41
N ASN A 401 14.28 -24.57 12.47
CA ASN A 401 12.99 -25.24 12.39
C ASN A 401 11.79 -24.26 12.43
N LEU A 402 11.97 -23.08 11.85
CA LEU A 402 10.94 -22.05 11.72
C LEU A 402 10.46 -21.96 10.27
N PHE A 403 9.15 -21.85 10.07
CA PHE A 403 8.59 -21.53 8.77
C PHE A 403 9.10 -20.17 8.29
N HIS A 404 9.42 -20.11 6.99
CA HIS A 404 9.78 -18.87 6.33
C HIS A 404 8.58 -17.94 6.24
N VAL A 405 8.85 -16.64 6.23
CA VAL A 405 7.83 -15.59 6.15
C VAL A 405 7.97 -14.82 4.83
N SER A 406 6.84 -14.45 4.22
CA SER A 406 6.79 -13.54 3.09
C SER A 406 5.89 -12.35 3.40
N LEU A 407 6.22 -11.18 2.87
CA LEU A 407 5.37 -9.99 2.93
C LEU A 407 4.58 -9.86 1.62
N ILE A 408 3.26 -9.91 1.73
CA ILE A 408 2.35 -9.83 0.58
C ILE A 408 1.68 -8.45 0.55
N ALA A 409 1.98 -7.66 -0.48
CA ALA A 409 1.36 -6.37 -0.74
C ALA A 409 0.54 -6.42 -2.04
N LYS A 410 -0.58 -5.67 -2.07
CA LYS A 410 -1.47 -5.64 -3.24
C LYS A 410 -0.73 -5.07 -4.46
N GLY A 411 -0.72 -5.82 -5.56
CA GLY A 411 -0.10 -5.39 -6.82
C GLY A 411 1.43 -5.48 -6.88
N ALA A 412 2.08 -5.97 -5.81
CA ALA A 412 3.52 -6.19 -5.78
C ALA A 412 3.85 -7.69 -5.76
N ARG A 413 5.04 -8.06 -6.24
CA ARG A 413 5.55 -9.42 -6.04
C ARG A 413 5.75 -9.67 -4.54
N PRO A 414 5.44 -10.88 -4.02
CA PRO A 414 5.72 -11.24 -2.64
C PRO A 414 7.20 -10.99 -2.31
N TRP A 415 7.47 -10.30 -1.20
CA TRP A 415 8.82 -10.17 -0.68
C TRP A 415 9.10 -11.35 0.23
N GLU A 416 9.87 -12.30 -0.30
CA GLU A 416 10.35 -13.46 0.45
C GLU A 416 11.43 -13.02 1.46
N MET A 417 11.07 -12.93 2.74
CA MET A 417 12.02 -12.61 3.80
C MET A 417 12.85 -13.85 4.19
N GLY A 418 12.28 -15.04 4.05
CA GLY A 418 12.93 -16.27 4.49
C GLY A 418 12.73 -16.54 5.97
N CYS A 419 13.72 -17.17 6.62
CA CYS A 419 13.64 -17.45 8.05
C CYS A 419 13.72 -16.14 8.86
N PRO A 420 12.71 -15.83 9.69
CA PRO A 420 12.70 -14.57 10.44
C PRO A 420 13.85 -14.48 11.46
N LEU A 421 14.28 -15.62 12.02
CA LEU A 421 15.39 -15.64 12.99
C LEU A 421 16.75 -15.49 12.31
N CYS A 422 16.99 -16.13 11.15
CA CYS A 422 18.21 -15.89 10.38
C CYS A 422 18.36 -14.39 10.02
N GLN A 423 17.26 -13.78 9.58
CA GLN A 423 17.27 -12.37 9.20
C GLN A 423 17.58 -11.46 10.41
N LEU A 424 17.01 -11.77 11.57
CA LEU A 424 17.31 -11.05 12.81
C LEU A 424 18.79 -11.17 13.18
N ILE A 425 19.33 -12.39 13.18
CA ILE A 425 20.74 -12.64 13.53
C ILE A 425 21.67 -11.87 12.59
N GLU A 426 21.40 -11.92 11.28
CA GLU A 426 22.21 -11.20 10.30
C GLU A 426 22.13 -9.68 10.51
N GLN A 427 20.94 -9.15 10.77
CA GLN A 427 20.75 -7.73 11.07
C GLN A 427 21.52 -7.28 12.33
N GLN A 428 21.62 -8.13 13.36
CA GLN A 428 22.33 -7.75 14.59
C GLN A 428 23.85 -7.68 14.41
N LYS A 429 24.45 -8.38 13.44
CA LYS A 429 25.89 -8.30 13.18
C LYS A 429 26.35 -6.87 12.90
N GLU A 430 25.57 -6.10 12.15
CA GLU A 430 25.88 -4.69 11.87
C GLU A 430 25.85 -3.81 13.14
N HIS A 431 25.01 -4.17 14.11
CA HIS A 431 24.95 -3.45 15.38
C HIS A 431 26.07 -3.89 16.32
N TYR A 432 26.35 -5.19 16.39
CA TYR A 432 27.47 -5.75 17.14
C TYR A 432 28.82 -5.22 16.67
N ALA A 433 28.99 -4.96 15.37
CA ALA A 433 30.18 -4.30 14.83
C ALA A 433 30.42 -2.88 15.35
N LYS A 434 29.44 -2.25 16.03
CA LYS A 434 29.57 -0.93 16.66
C LYS A 434 29.94 -1.00 18.14
N MET A 435 30.08 -2.19 18.69
CA MET A 435 30.45 -2.45 20.08
C MET A 435 31.94 -2.84 20.12
N PRO A 436 32.84 -1.98 20.64
CA PRO A 436 34.27 -2.26 20.68
C PRO A 436 34.64 -3.58 21.37
N ALA A 437 33.91 -3.98 22.42
CA ALA A 437 34.18 -5.21 23.14
C ALA A 437 33.60 -6.47 22.46
N MET A 438 32.84 -6.33 21.37
CA MET A 438 32.12 -7.43 20.73
C MET A 438 32.96 -8.12 19.65
N THR A 439 33.40 -9.35 19.94
CA THR A 439 34.14 -10.20 19.00
C THR A 439 33.23 -11.24 18.34
N GLU A 440 33.64 -11.83 17.22
CA GLU A 440 32.89 -12.93 16.58
C GLU A 440 32.68 -14.12 17.54
N ALA A 441 33.69 -14.43 18.37
CA ALA A 441 33.58 -15.47 19.39
C ALA A 441 32.52 -15.14 20.46
N LEU A 442 32.40 -13.85 20.85
CA LEU A 442 31.35 -13.42 21.77
C LEU A 442 29.96 -13.43 21.11
N GLN A 443 29.88 -13.07 19.83
CA GLN A 443 28.63 -13.18 19.06
C GLN A 443 28.14 -14.62 19.00
N GLN A 444 29.04 -15.58 18.73
CA GLN A 444 28.67 -17.00 18.75
C GLN A 444 28.20 -17.47 20.13
N LYS A 445 28.90 -17.07 21.20
CA LYS A 445 28.47 -17.36 22.58
C LYS A 445 27.10 -16.78 22.91
N LEU A 446 26.74 -15.61 22.39
CA LEU A 446 25.40 -15.03 22.55
C LEU A 446 24.33 -15.89 21.87
N LEU A 447 24.59 -16.35 20.63
CA LEU A 447 23.69 -17.24 19.91
C LEU A 447 23.49 -18.57 20.64
N ASP A 448 24.58 -19.18 21.13
CA ASP A 448 24.55 -20.42 21.92
C ASP A 448 23.78 -20.23 23.24
N ALA A 449 23.91 -19.04 23.85
CA ALA A 449 23.16 -18.64 25.04
C ALA A 449 21.71 -18.19 24.75
N LYS A 450 21.27 -18.25 23.48
CA LYS A 450 19.95 -17.87 22.98
C LYS A 450 19.59 -16.39 23.21
N ILE A 451 20.59 -15.52 23.06
CA ILE A 451 20.45 -14.06 23.11
C ILE A 451 20.58 -13.56 21.67
N PHE A 452 19.48 -13.15 21.05
CA PHE A 452 19.40 -12.89 19.60
C PHE A 452 19.31 -11.41 19.25
N SER A 453 19.30 -10.51 20.23
CA SER A 453 19.21 -9.07 19.98
C SER A 453 19.95 -8.23 21.01
N LEU A 454 20.36 -7.02 20.61
CA LEU A 454 20.88 -6.02 21.54
C LEU A 454 19.91 -5.67 22.66
N TYR A 455 18.60 -5.67 22.37
CA TYR A 455 17.59 -5.35 23.38
C TYR A 455 17.55 -6.43 24.47
N GLU A 456 17.60 -7.71 24.09
CA GLU A 456 17.70 -8.79 25.08
C GLU A 456 18.99 -8.69 25.88
N LEU A 457 20.12 -8.44 25.21
CA LEU A 457 21.42 -8.25 25.86
C LEU A 457 21.39 -7.11 26.89
N SER A 458 20.79 -5.97 26.55
CA SER A 458 20.77 -4.76 27.38
C SER A 458 19.85 -4.87 28.60
N LYS A 459 19.01 -5.90 28.68
CA LYS A 459 18.06 -6.14 29.78
C LYS A 459 18.54 -7.21 30.78
N LEU A 460 19.66 -7.86 30.51
CA LEU A 460 20.22 -8.87 31.40
C LEU A 460 21.01 -8.23 32.54
N GLU A 461 20.92 -8.85 33.71
CA GLU A 461 21.80 -8.53 34.83
C GLU A 461 23.25 -8.97 34.53
N PRO A 462 24.27 -8.16 34.85
CA PRO A 462 25.66 -8.48 34.51
C PRO A 462 26.14 -9.83 35.05
N ALA A 463 25.70 -10.22 36.25
CA ALA A 463 26.05 -11.51 36.84
C ALA A 463 25.46 -12.69 36.05
N VAL A 464 24.23 -12.54 35.54
CA VAL A 464 23.54 -13.55 34.74
C VAL A 464 24.23 -13.70 33.38
N LEU A 465 24.57 -12.57 32.74
CA LEU A 465 25.27 -12.56 31.47
C LEU A 465 26.68 -13.17 31.58
N ALA A 466 27.43 -12.80 32.62
CA ALA A 466 28.76 -13.35 32.91
C ALA A 466 28.73 -14.88 33.02
N LYS A 467 27.76 -15.42 33.77
CA LYS A 467 27.55 -16.87 33.92
C LYS A 467 27.18 -17.54 32.59
N LYS A 468 26.27 -16.94 31.81
CA LYS A 468 25.81 -17.50 30.53
C LYS A 468 26.93 -17.59 29.48
N LEU A 469 27.81 -16.58 29.42
CA LEU A 469 28.86 -16.51 28.39
C LEU A 469 30.23 -17.03 28.85
N GLY A 470 30.37 -17.36 30.14
CA GLY A 470 31.65 -17.72 30.73
C GLY A 470 32.66 -16.58 30.61
N ILE A 471 32.25 -15.36 30.98
CA ILE A 471 33.09 -14.16 30.97
C ILE A 471 33.11 -13.51 32.35
N THR A 472 34.01 -12.55 32.56
CA THR A 472 34.04 -11.81 33.83
C THR A 472 32.85 -10.86 33.97
N LYS A 473 32.44 -10.56 35.20
CA LYS A 473 31.37 -9.58 35.49
C LYS A 473 31.67 -8.21 34.84
N LYS A 474 32.93 -7.76 34.88
CA LYS A 474 33.36 -6.50 34.27
C LYS A 474 33.17 -6.49 32.76
N GLN A 475 33.51 -7.59 32.07
CA GLN A 475 33.25 -7.72 30.63
C GLN A 475 31.76 -7.71 30.33
N ALA A 476 30.93 -8.37 31.15
CA ALA A 476 29.48 -8.34 31.00
C ALA A 476 28.90 -6.92 31.19
N GLU A 477 29.38 -6.16 32.17
CA GLU A 477 29.00 -4.76 32.39
C GLU A 477 29.36 -3.89 31.17
N THR A 478 30.56 -4.05 30.61
CA THR A 478 30.98 -3.35 29.39
C THR A 478 30.07 -3.69 28.21
N LEU A 479 29.76 -4.97 27.98
CA LEU A 479 28.89 -5.37 26.87
C LEU A 479 27.46 -4.82 27.02
N ILE A 480 26.91 -4.80 28.24
CA ILE A 480 25.57 -4.23 28.49
C ILE A 480 25.59 -2.72 28.26
N HIS A 481 26.64 -2.03 28.71
CA HIS A 481 26.79 -0.60 28.51
C HIS A 481 26.89 -0.24 27.03
N GLU A 482 27.81 -0.88 26.29
CA GLU A 482 27.96 -0.69 24.84
C GLU A 482 26.66 -1.04 24.08
N ALA A 483 25.92 -2.06 24.52
CA ALA A 483 24.64 -2.40 23.90
C ALA A 483 23.60 -1.28 24.09
N ASN A 484 23.54 -0.66 25.27
CA ASN A 484 22.67 0.49 25.51
C ASN A 484 23.09 1.70 24.67
N ASP A 485 24.39 1.97 24.51
CA ASP A 485 24.89 3.06 23.68
C ASP A 485 24.51 2.88 22.21
N VAL A 486 24.66 1.66 21.69
CA VAL A 486 24.26 1.34 20.31
C VAL A 486 22.75 1.43 20.13
N LEU A 487 21.95 0.97 21.11
CA LEU A 487 20.49 1.13 21.08
C LEU A 487 20.07 2.60 21.07
N ASP A 488 20.71 3.44 21.88
CA ASP A 488 20.42 4.87 21.91
C ASP A 488 20.86 5.57 20.61
N LEU A 489 21.98 5.16 20.02
CA LEU A 489 22.39 5.62 18.68
C LEU A 489 21.36 5.25 17.61
N ILE A 490 20.86 4.01 17.61
CA ILE A 490 19.82 3.55 16.66
C ILE A 490 18.53 4.36 16.85
N ARG A 491 18.13 4.63 18.11
CA ARG A 491 16.97 5.46 18.44
C ARG A 491 17.14 6.87 17.87
N ARG A 492 18.27 7.54 18.16
CA ARG A 492 18.60 8.88 17.65
C ARG A 492 18.59 8.94 16.13
N ARG A 493 19.17 7.95 15.45
CA ARG A 493 19.15 7.85 13.97
C ARG A 493 17.74 7.66 13.42
N SER A 494 16.90 6.85 14.09
CA SER A 494 15.51 6.66 13.69
C SER A 494 14.69 7.94 13.84
N GLU A 495 14.89 8.70 14.92
CA GLU A 495 14.27 10.01 15.14
C GLU A 495 14.75 11.02 14.08
N CYS A 496 16.05 11.07 13.83
CA CYS A 496 16.67 11.87 12.78
C CYS A 496 16.06 11.56 11.39
N LYS A 497 15.88 10.28 11.07
CA LYS A 497 15.23 9.85 9.81
C LYS A 497 13.78 10.28 9.73
N LYS A 498 13.01 10.17 10.83
CA LYS A 498 11.61 10.62 10.88
C LYS A 498 11.51 12.13 10.70
N PHE A 499 12.39 12.88 11.35
CA PHE A 499 12.49 14.33 11.23
C PHE A 499 12.84 14.75 9.79
N MET A 500 13.91 14.19 9.22
CA MET A 500 14.33 14.50 7.84
C MET A 500 13.23 14.24 6.81
N LYS A 501 12.45 13.17 6.96
CA LYS A 501 11.33 12.85 6.06
C LYS A 501 10.24 13.91 6.00
N GLN A 502 10.08 14.73 7.03
CA GLN A 502 9.05 15.77 7.06
C GLN A 502 9.40 16.95 6.13
N PHE A 503 10.69 17.20 5.93
CA PHE A 503 11.19 18.39 5.23
C PHE A 503 11.90 18.07 3.91
N VAL A 504 12.29 16.81 3.71
CA VAL A 504 13.01 16.37 2.49
C VAL A 504 12.14 15.39 1.69
N PRO A 505 11.56 15.81 0.55
CA PRO A 505 10.80 14.91 -0.30
C PRO A 505 11.73 13.93 -1.06
N PRO A 506 11.29 12.68 -1.30
CA PRO A 506 12.05 11.74 -2.12
C PRO A 506 12.09 12.22 -3.58
N LYS A 507 13.24 12.05 -4.25
CA LYS A 507 13.44 12.41 -5.67
C LYS A 507 13.98 11.20 -6.44
N ARG A 508 13.79 11.16 -7.76
CA ARG A 508 14.33 10.09 -8.62
C ARG A 508 15.86 10.01 -8.43
N GLY A 509 16.38 8.84 -8.06
CA GLY A 509 17.81 8.63 -7.77
C GLY A 509 18.29 9.03 -6.36
N ARG A 510 17.40 9.59 -5.53
CA ARG A 510 17.68 10.00 -4.15
C ARG A 510 16.54 9.60 -3.20
N SER A 511 16.68 8.41 -2.61
CA SER A 511 15.78 7.93 -1.56
C SER A 511 16.16 8.51 -0.19
N HIS A 512 15.23 8.51 0.76
CA HIS A 512 15.52 8.88 2.16
C HIS A 512 16.61 8.00 2.78
N THR A 513 16.71 6.73 2.38
CA THR A 513 17.78 5.84 2.84
C THR A 513 19.14 6.34 2.34
N LYS A 514 19.23 6.77 1.07
CA LYS A 514 20.48 7.32 0.52
C LYS A 514 20.92 8.59 1.25
N VAL A 515 20.00 9.48 1.58
CA VAL A 515 20.29 10.70 2.37
C VAL A 515 20.75 10.33 3.78
N MET A 516 20.08 9.38 4.45
CA MET A 516 20.49 8.93 5.80
C MET A 516 21.86 8.24 5.82
N ASN A 517 22.23 7.52 4.76
CA ASN A 517 23.56 6.94 4.64
C ASN A 517 24.61 8.06 4.52
N GLY A 518 24.36 9.07 3.69
CA GLY A 518 25.23 10.25 3.61
C GLY A 518 25.34 11.02 4.94
N PHE A 519 24.25 11.11 5.72
CA PHE A 519 24.30 11.66 7.08
C PHE A 519 25.24 10.86 7.97
N THR A 520 25.08 9.53 7.97
CA THR A 520 25.91 8.63 8.78
C THR A 520 27.40 8.75 8.39
N GLU A 521 27.70 8.80 7.10
CA GLU A 521 29.07 8.98 6.57
C GLU A 521 29.65 10.35 6.93
N SER A 522 28.80 11.37 7.08
CA SER A 522 29.18 12.72 7.50
C SER A 522 29.16 12.91 9.03
N GLY A 523 29.00 11.83 9.81
CA GLY A 523 28.95 11.88 11.27
C GLY A 523 27.63 12.43 11.87
N ILE A 524 26.61 12.64 11.05
CA ILE A 524 25.29 13.13 11.46
C ILE A 524 24.42 11.95 11.90
N ASN A 525 24.21 11.83 13.20
CA ASN A 525 23.54 10.69 13.83
C ASN A 525 22.24 11.07 14.56
N CYS A 526 22.08 12.36 14.89
CA CYS A 526 20.91 12.88 15.58
C CYS A 526 20.47 14.24 15.02
N ILE A 527 19.33 14.74 15.48
CA ILE A 527 18.79 16.04 15.09
C ILE A 527 19.73 17.19 15.53
N GLY A 528 20.41 17.03 16.68
CA GLY A 528 21.43 17.99 17.13
C GLY A 528 22.62 18.12 16.19
N ASP A 529 23.04 17.02 15.56
CA ASP A 529 24.11 17.05 14.56
C ASP A 529 23.68 17.80 13.30
N ILE A 530 22.40 17.71 12.91
CA ILE A 530 21.85 18.52 11.82
C ILE A 530 21.88 20.01 12.18
N ALA A 531 21.47 20.35 13.41
CA ALA A 531 21.42 21.73 13.88
C ALA A 531 22.82 22.39 13.91
N SER A 532 23.86 21.61 14.23
CA SER A 532 25.25 22.06 14.29
C SER A 532 26.01 21.96 12.96
N ALA A 533 25.56 21.12 12.02
CA ALA A 533 26.22 20.90 10.73
C ALA A 533 26.30 22.16 9.86
N THR A 534 27.34 22.27 9.04
CA THR A 534 27.42 23.30 7.99
C THR A 534 26.47 22.98 6.84
N ILE A 535 26.00 24.00 6.13
CA ILE A 535 25.15 23.80 4.93
C ILE A 535 25.90 22.96 3.88
N GLU A 536 27.21 23.13 3.74
CA GLU A 536 28.05 22.33 2.86
C GLU A 536 28.08 20.85 3.25
N SER A 537 28.19 20.55 4.55
CA SER A 537 28.13 19.18 5.06
C SER A 537 26.80 18.51 4.74
N LEU A 538 25.69 19.25 4.88
CA LEU A 538 24.36 18.75 4.52
C LEU A 538 24.20 18.56 3.01
N LYS A 539 24.75 19.46 2.18
CA LYS A 539 24.70 19.35 0.71
C LYS A 539 25.44 18.11 0.18
N LYS A 540 26.54 17.69 0.82
CA LYS A 540 27.29 16.45 0.47
C LYS A 540 26.44 15.18 0.51
N THR A 541 25.28 15.23 1.16
CA THR A 541 24.36 14.11 1.34
C THR A 541 23.31 14.01 0.21
N GLY A 542 23.41 14.89 -0.79
CA GLY A 542 22.49 14.99 -1.92
C GLY A 542 21.29 15.91 -1.67
N LEU A 543 21.36 16.79 -0.67
CA LEU A 543 20.37 17.84 -0.42
C LEU A 543 20.66 19.05 -1.31
N SER A 544 19.61 19.72 -1.82
CA SER A 544 19.77 21.06 -2.37
C SER A 544 20.12 22.05 -1.26
N GLU A 545 20.61 23.22 -1.65
CA GLU A 545 20.94 24.27 -0.69
C GLU A 545 19.71 24.72 0.12
N GLU A 546 18.57 24.90 -0.54
CA GLU A 546 17.32 25.27 0.13
C GLU A 546 16.79 24.14 1.04
N GLU A 547 16.89 22.87 0.62
CA GLU A 547 16.54 21.74 1.48
C GLU A 547 17.45 21.68 2.73
N ALA A 548 18.75 21.92 2.57
CA ALA A 548 19.72 21.93 3.67
C ALA A 548 19.47 23.11 4.63
N LYS A 549 19.18 24.31 4.12
CA LYS A 549 18.82 25.48 4.94
C LYS A 549 17.56 25.22 5.75
N THR A 550 16.48 24.79 5.10
CA THR A 550 15.21 24.48 5.76
C THR A 550 15.40 23.41 6.83
N LEU A 551 16.04 22.29 6.47
CA LEU A 551 16.24 21.19 7.41
C LEU A 551 17.09 21.61 8.64
N LYS A 552 18.13 22.43 8.44
CA LYS A 552 18.95 22.97 9.52
C LYS A 552 18.16 23.92 10.42
N THR A 553 17.41 24.86 9.85
CA THR A 553 16.60 25.82 10.61
C THR A 553 15.56 25.13 11.47
N GLU A 554 14.86 24.14 10.91
CA GLU A 554 13.89 23.34 11.65
C GLU A 554 14.57 22.51 12.76
N ALA A 555 15.76 21.97 12.49
CA ALA A 555 16.52 21.22 13.50
C ALA A 555 16.96 22.12 14.67
N ILE A 556 17.46 23.32 14.39
CA ILE A 556 17.82 24.33 15.40
C ILE A 556 16.59 24.67 16.25
N SER A 557 15.45 24.97 15.61
CA SER A 557 14.20 25.30 16.30
C SER A 557 13.75 24.17 17.24
N LEU A 558 13.80 22.93 16.78
CA LEU A 558 13.41 21.77 17.59
C LEU A 558 14.38 21.51 18.75
N VAL A 559 15.68 21.62 18.51
CA VAL A 559 16.72 21.45 19.55
C VAL A 559 16.58 22.53 20.62
N ALA A 560 16.46 23.80 20.21
CA ALA A 560 16.27 24.92 21.12
C ALA A 560 14.98 24.81 21.95
N LYS A 561 13.88 24.36 21.33
CA LYS A 561 12.62 24.08 22.03
C LYS A 561 12.78 22.99 23.09
N ASN A 562 13.48 21.91 22.77
CA ASN A 562 13.73 20.83 23.74
C ASN A 562 14.62 21.32 24.87
N GLN A 563 15.66 22.10 24.58
CA GLN A 563 16.54 22.70 25.58
C GLN A 563 15.76 23.60 26.54
N LEU A 564 14.89 24.49 26.04
CA LEU A 564 14.05 25.33 26.89
C LEU A 564 13.07 24.51 27.75
N LYS A 565 12.56 23.38 27.22
CA LYS A 565 11.72 22.46 27.99
C LYS A 565 12.51 21.79 29.11
N ASP A 566 13.75 21.37 28.84
CA ASP A 566 14.64 20.75 29.83
C ASP A 566 15.08 21.73 30.92
N ILE A 567 15.21 23.02 30.58
CA ILE A 567 15.41 24.14 31.54
C ILE A 567 14.17 24.36 32.43
N GLY A 568 13.02 23.79 32.07
CA GLY A 568 11.77 23.86 32.85
C GLY A 568 10.77 24.91 32.36
N ILE A 569 10.91 25.41 31.13
CA ILE A 569 9.95 26.38 30.56
C ILE A 569 8.65 25.67 30.15
N PRO A 570 7.47 26.11 30.63
CA PRO A 570 6.19 25.47 30.29
C PRO A 570 5.83 25.56 28.80
N ALA A 571 5.17 24.53 28.28
CA ALA A 571 4.79 24.44 26.86
C ALA A 571 3.93 25.62 26.37
N VAL A 572 3.05 26.15 27.22
CA VAL A 572 2.20 27.32 26.90
C VAL A 572 3.05 28.57 26.67
N SER A 573 4.11 28.74 27.45
CA SER A 573 5.03 29.87 27.33
C SER A 573 5.97 29.73 26.16
N LEU A 574 6.46 28.51 25.89
CA LEU A 574 7.26 28.19 24.70
C LEU A 574 6.55 28.61 23.41
N LYS A 575 5.26 28.28 23.28
CA LYS A 575 4.47 28.65 22.10
C LYS A 575 4.46 30.17 21.88
N ARG A 576 4.25 30.95 22.95
CA ARG A 576 4.24 32.42 22.88
C ARG A 576 5.60 33.04 22.57
N TYR A 577 6.69 32.47 23.09
CA TYR A 577 8.05 32.89 22.71
C TYR A 577 8.32 32.63 21.22
N GLN A 578 7.94 31.45 20.71
CA GLN A 578 8.11 31.09 19.30
C GLN A 578 7.28 31.99 18.36
N GLU A 579 6.01 32.25 18.69
CA GLU A 579 5.15 33.19 17.94
C GLU A 579 5.70 34.62 17.92
N ALA A 580 6.39 35.02 18.99
CA ALA A 580 7.06 36.32 19.11
C ALA A 580 8.47 36.38 18.50
N GLY A 581 8.96 35.27 17.91
CA GLY A 581 10.27 35.20 17.24
C GLY A 581 11.47 34.90 18.13
N PHE A 582 11.25 34.53 19.40
CA PHE A 582 12.32 34.09 20.30
C PHE A 582 12.44 32.57 20.24
N LEU A 583 13.41 32.07 19.47
CA LEU A 583 13.52 30.64 19.15
C LEU A 583 14.52 29.92 20.05
N THR A 584 15.55 30.62 20.53
CA THR A 584 16.66 30.07 21.31
C THR A 584 16.70 30.58 22.75
N PRO A 585 17.32 29.83 23.68
CA PRO A 585 17.67 30.34 25.01
C PRO A 585 18.40 31.69 24.95
N GLU A 586 19.29 31.87 23.98
CA GLU A 586 20.06 33.09 23.78
C GLU A 586 19.17 34.28 23.37
N ASP A 587 18.18 34.07 22.51
CA ASP A 587 17.21 35.12 22.12
C ASP A 587 16.44 35.63 23.35
N ILE A 588 16.03 34.72 24.24
CA ILE A 588 15.30 35.07 25.46
C ILE A 588 16.25 35.71 26.49
N ALA A 589 17.45 35.18 26.68
CA ALA A 589 18.42 35.70 27.64
C ALA A 589 18.96 37.09 27.27
N SER A 590 19.02 37.41 25.98
CA SER A 590 19.51 38.71 25.49
C SER A 590 18.43 39.80 25.47
N ALA A 591 17.15 39.42 25.53
CA ALA A 591 16.04 40.35 25.49
C ALA A 591 15.67 40.87 26.89
N HIS A 592 15.34 42.15 26.98
CA HIS A 592 14.90 42.74 28.24
C HIS A 592 13.54 42.14 28.70
N PRO A 593 13.32 41.85 30.00
CA PRO A 593 12.07 41.25 30.48
C PRO A 593 10.82 42.05 30.12
N ALA A 594 10.90 43.38 30.12
CA ALA A 594 9.80 44.25 29.67
C ALA A 594 9.44 44.04 28.20
N TYR A 595 10.46 43.86 27.33
CA TYR A 595 10.28 43.60 25.91
C TYR A 595 9.67 42.23 25.66
N LEU A 596 10.18 41.20 26.35
CA LEU A 596 9.65 39.85 26.29
C LEU A 596 8.19 39.80 26.73
N ALA A 597 7.84 40.42 27.86
CA ALA A 597 6.47 40.46 28.37
C ALA A 597 5.52 41.17 27.39
N PHE A 598 5.96 42.30 26.82
CA PHE A 598 5.19 43.04 25.82
C PHE A 598 4.97 42.22 24.54
N LYS A 599 6.03 41.61 23.98
CA LYS A 599 5.96 40.93 22.68
C LYS A 599 5.26 39.57 22.75
N THR A 600 5.39 38.86 23.87
CA THR A 600 4.82 37.52 24.05
C THR A 600 3.44 37.53 24.72
N GLY A 601 3.07 38.64 25.36
CA GLY A 601 1.86 38.73 26.20
C GLY A 601 1.90 37.87 27.46
N ILE A 602 3.06 37.33 27.84
CA ILE A 602 3.28 36.60 29.10
C ILE A 602 3.42 37.63 30.23
N SER A 603 2.91 37.33 31.43
CA SER A 603 3.06 38.25 32.57
C SER A 603 4.53 38.51 32.91
N ILE A 604 4.86 39.75 33.27
CA ILE A 604 6.24 40.17 33.55
C ILE A 604 6.95 39.33 34.62
N GLU A 605 6.20 38.88 35.64
CA GLU A 605 6.74 38.01 36.70
C GLU A 605 7.08 36.61 36.19
N THR A 606 6.25 36.09 35.28
CA THR A 606 6.47 34.77 34.65
C THR A 606 7.66 34.85 33.69
N VAL A 607 7.73 35.92 32.88
CA VAL A 607 8.90 36.20 32.03
C VAL A 607 10.17 36.33 32.86
N GLY A 608 10.13 37.03 34.00
CA GLY A 608 11.27 37.17 34.89
C GLY A 608 11.77 35.82 35.42
N LYS A 609 10.84 34.92 35.82
CA LYS A 609 11.20 33.55 36.24
C LYS A 609 11.83 32.75 35.10
N HIS A 610 11.23 32.77 33.91
CA HIS A 610 11.78 32.06 32.75
C HIS A 610 13.17 32.59 32.37
N ALA A 611 13.32 33.90 32.25
CA ALA A 611 14.59 34.53 31.91
C ALA A 611 15.67 34.20 32.95
N THR A 612 15.33 34.12 34.25
CA THR A 612 16.26 33.72 35.31
C THR A 612 16.72 32.26 35.14
N LEU A 613 15.79 31.33 34.94
CA LEU A 613 16.15 29.91 34.70
C LEU A 613 17.07 29.76 33.48
N ILE A 614 16.76 30.51 32.41
CA ILE A 614 17.54 30.49 31.18
C ILE A 614 18.92 31.11 31.38
N THR A 615 19.04 32.31 31.98
CA THR A 615 20.34 32.94 32.21
C THR A 615 21.23 32.10 33.12
N GLN A 616 20.66 31.47 34.15
CA GLN A 616 21.38 30.54 35.03
C GLN A 616 21.90 29.32 34.26
N SER A 617 21.07 28.71 33.39
CA SER A 617 21.49 27.59 32.55
C SER A 617 22.62 27.95 31.56
N LEU A 618 22.69 29.23 31.16
CA LEU A 618 23.70 29.76 30.23
C LEU A 618 24.91 30.39 30.94
N GLY A 619 24.96 30.40 32.27
CA GLY A 619 26.02 31.07 33.04
C GLY A 619 26.05 32.60 32.86
N LYS A 620 24.92 33.22 32.54
CA LYS A 620 24.75 34.67 32.35
C LYS A 620 24.19 35.34 33.61
N PRO A 621 24.42 36.65 33.82
CA PRO A 621 23.82 37.39 34.94
C PRO A 621 22.31 37.32 34.96
N ASP A 622 21.72 37.35 36.16
CA ASP A 622 20.27 37.39 36.35
C ASP A 622 19.64 38.59 35.63
N PRO A 623 18.45 38.42 35.04
CA PRO A 623 17.74 39.51 34.38
C PRO A 623 17.25 40.55 35.39
N VAL A 624 16.98 41.77 34.90
CA VAL A 624 16.38 42.85 35.71
C VAL A 624 15.03 42.38 36.27
N LYS A 625 14.86 42.48 37.59
CA LYS A 625 13.61 42.12 38.27
C LYS A 625 12.62 43.29 38.21
N ILE A 626 11.48 43.06 37.58
CA ILE A 626 10.40 44.04 37.43
C ILE A 626 9.13 43.46 38.06
N SER A 627 8.54 44.16 39.03
CA SER A 627 7.27 43.75 39.63
C SER A 627 6.10 44.05 38.68
N LYS A 628 5.00 43.30 38.79
CA LYS A 628 3.79 43.56 37.98
C LYS A 628 3.30 44.99 38.13
N LYS A 629 3.25 45.51 39.36
CA LYS A 629 2.85 46.90 39.66
C LYS A 629 3.76 47.92 38.96
N ALA A 630 5.08 47.74 39.04
CA ALA A 630 6.03 48.65 38.41
C ALA A 630 5.91 48.64 36.88
N PHE A 631 5.70 47.47 36.28
CA PHE A 631 5.52 47.35 34.83
C PHE A 631 4.21 48.00 34.35
N GLU A 632 3.10 47.79 35.06
CA GLU A 632 1.80 48.38 34.71
C GLU A 632 1.77 49.89 34.92
N SER A 633 2.29 50.39 36.06
CA SER A 633 2.41 51.83 36.32
C SER A 633 3.36 52.49 35.33
N GLY A 634 4.53 51.89 35.05
CA GLY A 634 5.48 52.39 34.07
C GLY A 634 4.91 52.44 32.65
N LYS A 635 4.08 51.47 32.26
CA LYS A 635 3.34 51.52 30.98
C LYS A 635 2.41 52.74 30.92
N ILE A 636 1.63 53.00 31.97
CA ILE A 636 0.71 54.15 32.03
C ILE A 636 1.52 55.46 31.95
N GLU A 637 2.60 55.56 32.73
CA GLU A 637 3.49 56.73 32.71
C GLU A 637 4.03 56.99 31.30
N LEU A 638 4.61 55.98 30.65
CA LEU A 638 5.20 56.12 29.31
C LEU A 638 4.14 56.45 28.25
N THR A 639 2.98 55.80 28.26
CA THR A 639 1.91 56.07 27.27
C THR A 639 1.19 57.40 27.50
N SER A 640 1.29 57.98 28.69
CA SER A 640 0.77 59.33 28.97
C SER A 640 1.62 60.44 28.32
N LEU A 641 2.85 60.13 27.91
CA LEU A 641 3.73 61.07 27.22
C LEU A 641 3.29 61.28 25.76
N PRO A 642 3.11 62.54 25.33
CA PRO A 642 2.84 62.89 23.93
C PRO A 642 3.84 62.23 22.96
N GLY A 643 3.32 61.46 22.00
CA GLY A 643 4.12 60.77 20.97
C GLY A 643 4.53 59.33 21.29
N VAL A 644 4.13 58.79 22.46
CA VAL A 644 4.39 57.38 22.81
C VAL A 644 3.19 56.50 22.47
N GLY A 645 3.13 56.06 21.21
CA GLY A 645 2.22 54.97 20.77
C GLY A 645 2.82 53.58 21.01
N GLU A 646 2.09 52.52 20.62
CA GLU A 646 2.52 51.13 20.83
C GLU A 646 3.89 50.81 20.18
N SER A 647 4.16 51.35 18.99
CA SER A 647 5.44 51.15 18.29
C SER A 647 6.60 51.81 19.05
N THR A 648 6.44 53.07 19.50
CA THR A 648 7.42 53.78 20.32
C THR A 648 7.67 53.02 21.63
N LEU A 649 6.61 52.52 22.26
CA LEU A 649 6.67 51.75 23.49
C LEU A 649 7.43 50.42 23.31
N GLU A 650 7.22 49.72 22.19
CA GLU A 650 7.98 48.52 21.85
C GLU A 650 9.49 48.80 21.80
N HIS A 651 9.87 49.88 21.11
CA HIS A 651 11.26 50.31 20.98
C HIS A 651 11.88 50.72 22.32
N LEU A 652 11.13 51.40 23.19
CA LEU A 652 11.57 51.74 24.55
C LEU A 652 11.81 50.48 25.39
N TYR A 653 10.88 49.53 25.40
CA TYR A 653 11.04 48.27 26.13
C TYR A 653 12.22 47.45 25.62
N ARG A 654 12.43 47.38 24.29
CA ARG A 654 13.59 46.72 23.69
C ARG A 654 14.91 47.32 24.17
N ALA A 655 14.94 48.63 24.43
CA ALA A 655 16.10 49.31 24.99
C ALA A 655 16.20 49.27 26.53
N GLY A 656 15.32 48.54 27.21
CA GLY A 656 15.31 48.43 28.66
C GLY A 656 14.65 49.61 29.40
N ILE A 657 13.95 50.49 28.69
CA ILE A 657 13.20 51.61 29.27
C ILE A 657 11.78 51.14 29.52
N PHE A 658 11.33 51.11 30.78
CA PHE A 658 10.02 50.56 31.15
C PHE A 658 9.17 51.44 32.08
N ASP A 659 9.68 52.59 32.49
CA ASP A 659 8.99 53.61 33.30
C ASP A 659 9.57 55.02 33.02
N LYS A 660 8.97 56.09 33.58
CA LYS A 660 9.44 57.48 33.35
C LYS A 660 10.88 57.66 33.87
N LYS A 661 11.23 57.00 34.96
CA LYS A 661 12.54 57.11 35.62
C LYS A 661 13.67 56.53 34.78
N SER A 662 13.47 55.33 34.22
CA SER A 662 14.39 54.68 33.29
C SER A 662 14.50 55.47 31.99
N LEU A 663 13.42 56.11 31.52
CA LEU A 663 13.47 57.00 30.35
C LEU A 663 14.37 58.22 30.61
N ILE A 664 14.20 58.91 31.74
CA ILE A 664 14.97 60.12 32.10
C ILE A 664 16.46 59.79 32.32
N SER A 665 16.76 58.65 32.93
CA SER A 665 18.12 58.23 33.25
C SER A 665 18.87 57.55 32.09
N ALA A 666 18.18 57.20 31.01
CA ALA A 666 18.79 56.51 29.88
C ALA A 666 19.68 57.43 29.03
N ASP A 667 20.83 56.91 28.58
CA ASP A 667 21.72 57.60 27.64
C ASP A 667 21.16 57.52 26.20
N PRO A 668 20.72 58.64 25.59
CA PRO A 668 20.12 58.64 24.26
C PRO A 668 21.03 58.07 23.16
N ALA A 669 22.36 58.12 23.33
CA ALA A 669 23.31 57.57 22.36
C ALA A 669 23.40 56.03 22.43
N LYS A 670 23.26 55.44 23.63
CA LYS A 670 23.24 53.98 23.82
C LYS A 670 21.90 53.36 23.45
N VAL A 671 20.81 54.05 23.79
CA VAL A 671 19.43 53.64 23.49
C VAL A 671 19.16 53.70 21.99
N ALA A 672 19.67 54.72 21.28
CA ALA A 672 19.48 54.81 19.82
C ALA A 672 20.15 53.65 19.05
N LYS A 673 21.25 53.09 19.57
CA LYS A 673 21.92 51.92 18.96
C LYS A 673 21.19 50.59 19.18
N SER A 674 20.37 50.48 20.22
CA SER A 674 19.76 49.21 20.67
C SER A 674 18.24 49.18 20.52
N GLY A 675 17.58 50.33 20.63
CA GLY A 675 16.13 50.49 20.66
C GLY A 675 15.48 50.84 19.33
N GLY A 676 16.21 51.33 18.32
CA GLY A 676 15.63 51.70 17.02
C GLY A 676 14.93 53.08 16.97
N LEU A 677 14.94 53.84 18.07
CA LEU A 677 14.49 55.24 18.11
C LEU A 677 15.67 56.19 17.84
N SER A 678 15.42 57.30 17.14
CA SER A 678 16.46 58.30 16.91
C SER A 678 16.82 59.05 18.19
N LYS A 679 18.08 59.50 18.28
CA LYS A 679 18.60 60.26 19.43
C LYS A 679 17.75 61.50 19.73
N ASP A 680 17.27 62.18 18.69
CA ASP A 680 16.48 63.40 18.82
C ASP A 680 15.05 63.10 19.30
N HIS A 681 14.49 61.97 18.89
CA HIS A 681 13.19 61.52 19.38
C HIS A 681 13.26 61.15 20.87
N LEU A 682 14.31 60.45 21.30
CA LEU A 682 14.52 60.11 22.71
C LEU A 682 14.69 61.35 23.59
N LYS A 683 15.47 62.34 23.13
CA LYS A 683 15.64 63.62 23.85
C LYS A 683 14.32 64.39 24.01
N LYS A 684 13.45 64.37 22.99
CA LYS A 684 12.12 64.99 23.06
C LYS A 684 11.26 64.28 24.11
N LEU A 685 11.25 62.95 24.12
CA LEU A 685 10.52 62.17 25.12
C LEU A 685 11.05 62.41 26.54
N GLN A 686 12.38 62.54 26.72
CA GLN A 686 12.99 62.89 28.00
C GLN A 686 12.61 64.29 28.47
N ALA A 687 12.63 65.30 27.58
CA ALA A 687 12.25 66.67 27.91
C ALA A 687 10.81 66.77 28.41
N VAL A 688 9.89 66.05 27.75
CA VAL A 688 8.48 65.99 28.16
C VAL A 688 8.28 65.13 29.41
N ALA A 689 9.18 64.20 29.70
CA ALA A 689 9.13 63.38 30.90
C ALA A 689 9.69 64.07 32.17
N VAL A 690 10.43 65.17 32.05
CA VAL A 690 10.93 65.94 33.20
C VAL A 690 9.91 66.97 33.69
N VAL A 691 8.98 67.37 32.82
CA VAL A 691 7.75 68.12 33.16
C VAL A 691 6.72 67.18 33.77
#